data_AF-A0A3N1GXS1-F1
#
_entry.id   AF-A0A3N1GXS1-F1
#
_cell.length_a   1.000
_cell.length_b   1.000
_cell.length_c   1.000
_cell.angle_alpha   90.00
_cell.angle_beta   90.00
_cell.angle_gamma   90.00
#
_symmetry.space_group_name_H-M   'P 1'
#
loop_
_entity.id
_entity.type
_entity.pdbx_description
1 polymer ?
#
loop_
_entity_poly.entity_id
_entity_poly.type
_entity_poly.pdbx_seq_one_letter_code
_entity_poly.pdbx_strand_id
1 'polypeptide(L)'
;MTSTLVTATTAATGGHPTVNSDGAARNITTPTRPGIPEWAASSLRRAYPHGYAGLEKAIADSSAEADLPNVADVEVHADRVRLSCHRGDVVAEVPFDVSGAAPHGGVPDFVLDHDRQAVFLFSDRDERGVAAPAWRQRLFDLLRPGYWLVEGAAEPGCALLPGVPGIGELLAGVLGREDVRAIHPWVRVAADAMSREPGTGGAEFAQNLHRASVELRRSGLDPELQRALDGAARTATRLRRGVQPVLAIRRTSRQAVLRGLDADDVDSLRATFADPAVSGRLAAAHPVDPAFVADASAADLLALVDDLRECEFFTIFLMDRIAPADGGATRSPAGVDHAPEAILITPGSLRETTTLVRSLSRANAFLFSREQSRRMIGTTREGLIGIDRGRQVVGFFPGLGSRSFYRDLGRGLLDSGIPEVVDVYEQGARALGLPGPEALLLVPGNVPGDRLAAQGFIGAAFLAHGLALDTHLRVTAANAGVPLRIAGYTGESFGIITAAVAAGALSVADGTRLAHAFTPLLLTAADGAGDDSPAAEPAAYLPESLRGRPLVTEPHHVVGLRGEPAALAALLAAVARTFPTSDVEVHKLYSHRQTNVYVRAGAKDAFDRFAGGFPAVAVEELKPPTTFLAHAERMTAARHAFERFMTDQGVVFRKPHAPVVSNNNSGLLTTAAEVRNGVLAIVDEVMASRATAETLDALRPDAIVELGLGGKSVRLLVDNDLDVPVTSYTGTAGDADPFLRAVRLTDTLLGQLADLRTGAGRITDRHHDALRDVFRAAGEDRFCERYLYRTIGRVVADEAARHDRSAPPAFHELLETLQHTCNYRDHVDVEAGELVLQARLRKRIVGAAEDLGQVYAELKVLDAAGVVGNRSLTRVEQHEVVVVHFDHLPGLDYADLAANTRLLLDTQPLARQIYDQVFDSLGVADDGFLTLPGVTTPTVDQLALGYLVYQYTLFRLLRLHRPAAFLHDHYLAGSDPMGWLVALAASGAAALPDVVRLYAAYLRSGTGTEEAQAALDRVLASLRTPEVPVLSSAGTPLQAKIDLEATTRVVFA
;
A
#
# COMPACT_ATOMS: atom_id res chain seq x y z
N MET A 1 -16.96 24.45 43.67
CA MET A 1 -18.10 25.31 44.06
C MET A 1 -17.77 26.02 45.37
N THR A 2 -17.22 27.23 45.29
CA THR A 2 -16.99 28.27 46.34
C THR A 2 -16.10 29.34 45.65
N SER A 3 -16.49 30.62 45.56
CA SER A 3 -16.21 31.74 46.50
C SER A 3 -14.70 31.95 46.78
N THR A 4 -14.05 33.12 46.86
CA THR A 4 -14.27 34.58 46.65
C THR A 4 -12.88 35.26 46.96
N LEU A 5 -12.67 36.53 46.55
CA LEU A 5 -11.70 37.56 47.07
C LEU A 5 -10.18 37.34 46.83
N VAL A 6 -9.45 38.23 46.11
CA VAL A 6 -9.05 39.65 46.34
C VAL A 6 -7.72 39.82 47.11
N THR A 7 -6.72 40.33 46.37
CA THR A 7 -5.52 41.14 46.73
C THR A 7 -4.59 40.75 47.88
N ALA A 8 -3.29 40.67 47.60
CA ALA A 8 -2.34 41.73 47.97
C ALA A 8 -0.93 41.53 47.39
N THR A 9 -0.46 42.61 46.78
CA THR A 9 0.91 43.00 46.41
C THR A 9 1.92 43.00 47.56
N THR A 10 3.18 42.66 47.25
CA THR A 10 4.36 43.40 47.75
C THR A 10 5.45 43.45 46.68
N ALA A 11 5.87 44.68 46.39
CA ALA A 11 6.96 45.06 45.50
C ALA A 11 8.30 45.06 46.25
N ALA A 12 9.41 44.95 45.49
CA ALA A 12 10.56 45.87 45.49
C ALA A 12 11.79 45.16 44.88
N THR A 13 12.19 45.49 43.64
CA THR A 13 13.21 46.50 43.24
C THR A 13 14.55 45.86 42.89
N GLY A 14 15.03 46.10 41.66
CA GLY A 14 16.46 46.08 41.34
C GLY A 14 16.82 45.79 39.88
N GLY A 15 16.99 46.84 39.07
CA GLY A 15 18.00 46.84 37.97
C GLY A 15 17.52 46.86 36.51
N HIS A 16 17.36 48.07 35.96
CA HIS A 16 17.31 48.46 34.53
C HIS A 16 18.61 48.09 33.73
N PRO A 17 18.74 48.32 32.39
CA PRO A 17 17.79 48.83 31.37
C PRO A 17 17.75 48.03 30.03
N THR A 18 16.73 48.41 29.25
CA THR A 18 16.40 48.19 27.84
C THR A 18 17.50 48.51 26.81
N VAL A 19 17.62 47.69 25.76
CA VAL A 19 17.97 48.11 24.38
C VAL A 19 17.22 47.25 23.34
N ASN A 20 16.40 47.94 22.54
CA ASN A 20 15.84 47.69 21.20
C ASN A 20 16.07 46.35 20.47
N SER A 21 14.96 45.74 20.04
CA SER A 21 14.91 44.89 18.84
C SER A 21 13.68 45.23 17.98
N ASP A 22 13.79 46.33 17.23
CA ASP A 22 13.06 46.50 15.96
C ASP A 22 13.93 45.91 14.84
N GLY A 23 13.41 44.94 14.10
CA GLY A 23 14.13 44.34 12.97
C GLY A 23 13.46 43.11 12.35
N ALA A 24 12.49 43.36 11.49
CA ALA A 24 12.06 42.52 10.36
C ALA A 24 11.36 41.16 10.64
N ALA A 25 10.02 41.21 10.72
CA ALA A 25 9.15 40.14 10.20
C ALA A 25 8.00 40.77 9.39
N ARG A 26 8.29 41.10 8.12
CA ARG A 26 7.29 41.31 7.06
C ARG A 26 7.77 40.55 5.84
N ASN A 27 7.17 39.41 5.57
CA ASN A 27 6.89 38.95 4.21
C ASN A 27 5.45 38.44 4.23
N ILE A 28 4.56 39.42 4.05
CA ILE A 28 3.16 39.23 3.71
C ILE A 28 3.16 38.56 2.33
N THR A 29 2.61 37.35 2.27
CA THR A 29 2.17 36.71 1.05
C THR A 29 1.28 37.68 0.28
N THR A 30 1.63 37.98 -0.96
CA THR A 30 0.77 38.69 -1.91
C THR A 30 -0.63 38.04 -1.91
N PRO A 31 -1.73 38.82 -1.84
CA PRO A 31 -3.05 38.25 -1.99
C PRO A 31 -3.20 37.73 -3.42
N THR A 32 -3.47 36.43 -3.53
CA THR A 32 -3.92 35.79 -4.77
C THR A 32 -5.16 36.53 -5.29
N ARG A 33 -5.14 36.93 -6.57
CA ARG A 33 -6.34 37.44 -7.27
C ARG A 33 -7.49 36.43 -7.13
N PRO A 34 -8.78 36.88 -7.12
CA PRO A 34 -9.91 35.96 -7.17
C PRO A 34 -9.86 35.22 -8.51
N GLY A 35 -9.52 33.94 -8.46
CA GLY A 35 -9.36 33.07 -9.63
C GLY A 35 -10.03 31.72 -9.37
N ILE A 36 -10.32 31.01 -10.45
CA ILE A 36 -10.81 29.62 -10.38
C ILE A 36 -9.84 28.81 -9.49
N PRO A 37 -10.33 28.06 -8.49
CA PRO A 37 -9.47 27.18 -7.69
C PRO A 37 -8.60 26.28 -8.59
N GLU A 38 -7.32 26.11 -8.25
CA GLU A 38 -6.34 25.44 -9.13
C GLU A 38 -6.78 24.03 -9.57
N TRP A 39 -7.57 23.34 -8.74
CA TRP A 39 -8.13 22.03 -9.07
C TRP A 39 -9.14 22.11 -10.24
N ALA A 40 -10.03 23.10 -10.25
CA ALA A 40 -10.99 23.33 -11.33
C ALA A 40 -10.30 23.94 -12.57
N ALA A 41 -9.32 24.83 -12.36
CA ALA A 41 -8.49 25.40 -13.43
C ALA A 41 -7.74 24.31 -14.22
N SER A 42 -7.19 23.31 -13.51
CA SER A 42 -6.49 22.17 -14.12
C SER A 42 -7.41 21.27 -14.95
N SER A 43 -8.65 21.06 -14.50
CA SER A 43 -9.65 20.27 -15.24
C SER A 43 -10.17 21.02 -16.47
N LEU A 44 -10.45 22.32 -16.34
CA LEU A 44 -10.90 23.17 -17.44
C LEU A 44 -9.81 23.41 -18.51
N ARG A 45 -8.53 23.58 -18.12
CA ARG A 45 -7.39 23.64 -19.07
C ARG A 45 -7.26 22.38 -19.92
N ARG A 46 -7.59 21.23 -19.33
CA ARG A 46 -7.54 19.93 -20.01
C ARG A 46 -8.76 19.70 -20.90
N ALA A 47 -9.94 20.10 -20.46
CA ALA A 47 -11.17 19.98 -21.25
C ALA A 47 -11.22 20.96 -22.44
N TYR A 48 -10.67 22.18 -22.28
CA TYR A 48 -10.75 23.24 -23.29
C TYR A 48 -9.38 23.91 -23.56
N PRO A 49 -8.36 23.17 -24.00
CA PRO A 49 -6.99 23.68 -24.12
C PRO A 49 -6.84 24.86 -25.09
N HIS A 50 -7.76 25.03 -26.04
CA HIS A 50 -7.75 26.11 -27.04
C HIS A 50 -8.69 27.28 -26.71
N GLY A 51 -9.57 27.14 -25.71
CA GLY A 51 -10.52 28.18 -25.28
C GLY A 51 -10.32 28.67 -23.84
N TYR A 52 -9.52 27.96 -23.04
CA TYR A 52 -9.33 28.23 -21.61
C TYR A 52 -8.79 29.64 -21.33
N ALA A 53 -7.87 30.17 -22.14
CA ALA A 53 -7.38 31.54 -21.97
C ALA A 53 -8.49 32.59 -22.14
N GLY A 54 -9.50 32.31 -22.98
CA GLY A 54 -10.70 33.13 -23.12
C GLY A 54 -11.64 33.01 -21.93
N LEU A 55 -11.80 31.80 -21.39
CA LEU A 55 -12.61 31.53 -20.20
C LEU A 55 -12.01 32.17 -18.94
N GLU A 56 -10.70 32.01 -18.73
CA GLU A 56 -9.94 32.59 -17.62
C GLU A 56 -9.99 34.11 -17.67
N LYS A 57 -9.92 34.70 -18.87
CA LYS A 57 -10.12 36.14 -19.07
C LYS A 57 -11.56 36.56 -18.79
N ALA A 58 -12.57 35.85 -19.31
CA ALA A 58 -13.98 36.19 -19.08
C ALA A 58 -14.36 36.14 -17.59
N ILE A 59 -13.84 35.15 -16.85
CA ILE A 59 -14.03 35.02 -15.41
C ILE A 59 -13.27 36.12 -14.66
N ALA A 60 -12.02 36.41 -15.03
CA ALA A 60 -11.25 37.50 -14.42
C ALA A 60 -11.87 38.89 -14.67
N ASP A 61 -12.48 39.09 -15.83
CA ASP A 61 -13.17 40.33 -16.19
C ASP A 61 -14.52 40.45 -15.44
N SER A 62 -15.20 39.33 -15.14
CA SER A 62 -16.45 39.31 -14.33
C SER A 62 -16.23 39.31 -12.81
N SER A 63 -15.11 38.77 -12.31
CA SER A 63 -14.78 38.75 -10.87
C SER A 63 -14.11 40.03 -10.37
N ALA A 64 -13.76 40.96 -11.25
CA ALA A 64 -13.26 42.28 -10.88
C ALA A 64 -14.31 43.16 -10.16
N GLU A 65 -15.61 42.80 -10.24
CA GLU A 65 -16.70 43.55 -9.60
C GLU A 65 -17.30 42.87 -8.35
N ALA A 66 -16.88 41.65 -7.97
CA ALA A 66 -17.44 40.93 -6.82
C ALA A 66 -16.37 40.18 -5.99
N ASP A 67 -16.34 40.45 -4.68
CA ASP A 67 -15.65 39.61 -3.69
C ASP A 67 -16.37 38.25 -3.63
N LEU A 68 -15.80 37.22 -4.27
CA LEU A 68 -16.36 35.86 -4.32
C LEU A 68 -15.68 34.95 -3.26
N PRO A 69 -16.35 34.60 -2.15
CA PRO A 69 -15.82 33.60 -1.22
C PRO A 69 -16.24 32.17 -1.63
N ASN A 70 -15.29 31.23 -1.54
CA ASN A 70 -15.46 29.78 -1.57
C ASN A 70 -16.41 29.21 -2.64
N VAL A 71 -15.95 29.21 -3.90
CA VAL A 71 -16.56 28.41 -4.97
C VAL A 71 -16.37 26.93 -4.65
N ALA A 72 -17.48 26.20 -4.54
CA ALA A 72 -17.51 24.77 -4.29
C ALA A 72 -17.72 24.00 -5.60
N ASP A 73 -18.60 24.53 -6.47
CA ASP A 73 -19.05 23.84 -7.68
C ASP A 73 -18.89 24.72 -8.92
N VAL A 74 -18.58 24.09 -10.04
CA VAL A 74 -18.48 24.71 -11.37
C VAL A 74 -19.33 23.92 -12.37
N GLU A 75 -20.39 24.53 -12.88
CA GLU A 75 -21.23 23.98 -13.96
C GLU A 75 -20.84 24.64 -15.28
N VAL A 76 -20.52 23.83 -16.30
CA VAL A 76 -20.20 24.34 -17.64
C VAL A 76 -21.33 23.94 -18.58
N HIS A 77 -21.97 24.95 -19.15
CA HIS A 77 -22.98 24.80 -20.19
C HIS A 77 -22.42 25.20 -21.56
N ALA A 78 -23.14 24.81 -22.61
CA ALA A 78 -22.78 25.14 -23.99
C ALA A 78 -22.63 26.65 -24.29
N ASP A 79 -23.24 27.54 -23.49
CA ASP A 79 -23.24 28.99 -23.71
C ASP A 79 -22.77 29.82 -22.49
N ARG A 80 -22.43 29.19 -21.36
CA ARG A 80 -22.09 29.87 -20.09
C ARG A 80 -21.41 28.94 -19.09
N VAL A 81 -20.70 29.52 -18.12
CA VAL A 81 -20.16 28.83 -16.95
C VAL A 81 -20.77 29.41 -15.68
N ARG A 82 -21.31 28.55 -14.83
CA ARG A 82 -21.94 28.91 -13.56
C ARG A 82 -21.07 28.43 -12.39
N LEU A 83 -20.83 29.31 -11.43
CA LEU A 83 -20.05 29.05 -10.22
C LEU A 83 -20.98 29.12 -9.02
N SER A 84 -20.94 28.11 -8.15
CA SER A 84 -21.79 28.02 -6.95
C SER A 84 -20.95 27.76 -5.70
N CYS A 85 -21.41 28.22 -4.53
CA CYS A 85 -20.77 27.92 -3.25
C CYS A 85 -21.34 26.66 -2.60
N HIS A 86 -20.74 26.16 -1.49
CA HIS A 86 -21.13 24.91 -0.81
C HIS A 86 -22.61 24.82 -0.36
N ARG A 87 -23.38 25.90 -0.45
CA ARG A 87 -24.82 25.93 -0.15
C ARG A 87 -25.70 25.86 -1.40
N GLY A 88 -25.11 25.75 -2.60
CA GLY A 88 -25.81 25.73 -3.89
C GLY A 88 -26.18 27.11 -4.44
N ASP A 89 -25.83 28.21 -3.75
CA ASP A 89 -26.10 29.56 -4.23
C ASP A 89 -25.14 29.91 -5.38
N VAL A 90 -25.68 30.36 -6.51
CA VAL A 90 -24.92 30.81 -7.68
C VAL A 90 -24.24 32.13 -7.34
N VAL A 91 -22.91 32.10 -7.31
CA VAL A 91 -22.09 33.29 -6.99
C VAL A 91 -21.63 34.03 -8.23
N ALA A 92 -21.54 33.36 -9.39
CA ALA A 92 -21.30 34.01 -10.68
C ALA A 92 -21.80 33.16 -11.86
N GLU A 93 -22.22 33.82 -12.93
CA GLU A 93 -22.61 33.17 -14.19
C GLU A 93 -21.98 33.97 -15.35
N VAL A 94 -21.07 33.34 -16.10
CA VAL A 94 -20.23 33.99 -17.11
C VAL A 94 -20.59 33.44 -18.49
N PRO A 95 -21.06 34.27 -19.45
CA PRO A 95 -21.34 33.81 -20.80
C PRO A 95 -20.03 33.37 -21.50
N PHE A 96 -20.09 32.23 -22.19
CA PHE A 96 -18.92 31.60 -22.81
C PHE A 96 -19.31 30.98 -24.16
N ASP A 97 -18.64 31.42 -25.25
CA ASP A 97 -18.91 30.93 -26.61
C ASP A 97 -17.89 29.86 -27.02
N VAL A 98 -18.35 28.62 -27.17
CA VAL A 98 -17.52 27.44 -27.46
C VAL A 98 -17.32 27.21 -28.96
N SER A 99 -17.89 28.07 -29.83
CA SER A 99 -17.93 27.86 -31.28
C SER A 99 -16.56 27.78 -31.98
N GLY A 100 -15.47 28.10 -31.29
CA GLY A 100 -14.10 28.06 -31.82
C GLY A 100 -13.27 26.81 -31.50
N ALA A 101 -13.73 25.89 -30.63
CA ALA A 101 -12.81 24.97 -29.93
C ALA A 101 -12.95 23.45 -30.21
N ALA A 102 -13.92 22.97 -31.00
CA ALA A 102 -14.09 21.52 -31.25
C ALA A 102 -14.14 21.18 -32.75
N PRO A 103 -13.22 20.36 -33.29
CA PRO A 103 -13.28 19.93 -34.70
C PRO A 103 -14.38 18.91 -34.99
N HIS A 104 -14.90 18.18 -33.99
CA HIS A 104 -15.87 17.09 -34.20
C HIS A 104 -16.83 16.91 -33.00
N GLY A 105 -18.08 17.39 -33.14
CA GLY A 105 -19.23 17.02 -32.29
C GLY A 105 -19.40 17.84 -30.99
N GLY A 106 -20.65 18.20 -30.68
CA GLY A 106 -21.04 19.13 -29.61
C GLY A 106 -20.53 18.84 -28.19
N VAL A 107 -20.58 19.90 -27.37
CA VAL A 107 -20.11 19.96 -25.98
C VAL A 107 -21.17 19.34 -25.04
N PRO A 108 -20.85 18.33 -24.23
CA PRO A 108 -21.77 17.87 -23.18
C PRO A 108 -21.77 18.86 -22.01
N ASP A 109 -22.96 19.10 -21.43
CA ASP A 109 -23.08 19.79 -20.14
C ASP A 109 -22.43 18.92 -19.06
N PHE A 110 -21.63 19.51 -18.17
CA PHE A 110 -21.06 18.78 -17.03
C PHE A 110 -20.89 19.65 -15.79
N VAL A 111 -20.87 18.98 -14.64
CA VAL A 111 -20.70 19.59 -13.31
C VAL A 111 -19.41 19.06 -12.67
N LEU A 112 -18.62 19.96 -12.08
CA LEU A 112 -17.43 19.66 -11.29
C LEU A 112 -17.66 20.08 -9.83
N ASP A 113 -17.56 19.13 -8.90
CA ASP A 113 -17.62 19.35 -7.45
C ASP A 113 -16.20 19.33 -6.83
N HIS A 114 -16.04 19.94 -5.66
CA HIS A 114 -14.89 19.94 -4.76
C HIS A 114 -14.20 18.57 -4.61
N ASP A 115 -14.96 17.47 -4.66
CA ASP A 115 -14.43 16.09 -4.57
C ASP A 115 -13.79 15.57 -5.86
N ARG A 116 -13.62 16.43 -6.88
CA ARG A 116 -12.96 16.15 -8.17
C ARG A 116 -13.68 15.12 -9.05
N GLN A 117 -14.98 14.97 -8.86
CA GLN A 117 -15.87 14.16 -9.70
C GLN A 117 -16.39 15.00 -10.87
N ALA A 118 -16.51 14.39 -12.06
CA ALA A 118 -16.94 15.05 -13.29
C ALA A 118 -18.14 14.30 -13.85
N VAL A 119 -19.33 14.82 -13.55
CA VAL A 119 -20.59 14.18 -13.96
C VAL A 119 -20.99 14.68 -15.35
N PHE A 120 -20.98 13.79 -16.33
CA PHE A 120 -21.43 14.08 -17.70
C PHE A 120 -22.95 13.94 -17.80
N LEU A 121 -23.63 15.00 -18.21
CA LEU A 121 -25.07 14.97 -18.50
C LEU A 121 -25.28 14.67 -19.98
N PHE A 122 -25.84 13.49 -20.28
CA PHE A 122 -26.25 13.15 -21.66
C PHE A 122 -27.63 13.77 -21.95
N SER A 123 -27.72 14.55 -23.04
CA SER A 123 -29.00 15.05 -23.56
C SER A 123 -29.71 13.99 -24.40
N ASP A 124 -31.02 13.83 -24.22
CA ASP A 124 -31.91 12.95 -25.00
C ASP A 124 -32.15 13.44 -26.45
N ARG A 125 -31.48 14.52 -26.89
CA ARG A 125 -31.66 15.13 -28.21
C ARG A 125 -30.32 15.45 -28.87
N ASP A 126 -30.25 15.27 -30.18
CA ASP A 126 -29.12 15.71 -30.99
C ASP A 126 -29.16 17.23 -31.30
N GLU A 127 -28.14 17.72 -32.00
CA GLU A 127 -27.92 19.14 -32.36
C GLU A 127 -29.08 19.78 -33.17
N ARG A 128 -30.10 19.02 -33.58
CA ARG A 128 -31.29 19.49 -34.32
C ARG A 128 -32.59 19.32 -33.52
N GLY A 129 -32.50 18.87 -32.27
CA GLY A 129 -33.66 18.60 -31.42
C GLY A 129 -34.37 17.28 -31.74
N VAL A 130 -33.73 16.36 -32.48
CA VAL A 130 -34.30 15.05 -32.83
C VAL A 130 -33.90 14.01 -31.79
N ALA A 131 -34.84 13.12 -31.44
CA ALA A 131 -34.64 12.06 -30.46
C ALA A 131 -33.49 11.13 -30.88
N ALA A 132 -32.64 10.76 -29.93
CA ALA A 132 -31.48 9.89 -30.18
C ALA A 132 -31.88 8.53 -30.81
N PRO A 133 -31.01 7.91 -31.64
CA PRO A 133 -31.28 6.59 -32.23
C PRO A 133 -31.55 5.54 -31.15
N ALA A 134 -32.53 4.65 -31.39
CA ALA A 134 -33.03 3.68 -30.41
C ALA A 134 -31.96 2.77 -29.78
N TRP A 135 -30.82 2.55 -30.44
CA TRP A 135 -29.72 1.76 -29.88
C TRP A 135 -28.99 2.49 -28.74
N ARG A 136 -28.92 3.83 -28.76
CA ARG A 136 -28.33 4.65 -27.70
C ARG A 136 -29.18 4.58 -26.43
N GLN A 137 -30.50 4.69 -26.56
CA GLN A 137 -31.43 4.54 -25.43
C GLN A 137 -31.38 3.12 -24.85
N ARG A 138 -31.29 2.08 -25.69
CA ARG A 138 -31.16 0.68 -25.23
C ARG A 138 -29.84 0.42 -24.51
N LEU A 139 -28.74 1.02 -24.97
CA LEU A 139 -27.46 0.94 -24.29
C LEU A 139 -27.51 1.66 -22.94
N PHE A 140 -28.20 2.81 -22.87
CA PHE A 140 -28.40 3.58 -21.65
C PHE A 140 -29.30 2.84 -20.63
N ASP A 141 -30.41 2.26 -21.09
CA ASP A 141 -31.32 1.47 -20.24
C ASP A 141 -30.65 0.17 -19.75
N LEU A 142 -29.70 -0.40 -20.51
CA LEU A 142 -28.92 -1.58 -20.08
C LEU A 142 -27.92 -1.25 -18.96
N LEU A 143 -27.41 -0.02 -18.91
CA LEU A 143 -26.40 0.42 -17.93
C LEU A 143 -27.03 1.02 -16.66
N ARG A 144 -28.37 1.14 -16.62
CA ARG A 144 -29.12 1.85 -15.59
C ARG A 144 -29.20 1.19 -14.20
N PRO A 145 -29.16 -0.16 -14.01
CA PRO A 145 -29.15 -0.75 -12.69
C PRO A 145 -27.73 -1.17 -12.27
N GLY A 146 -27.05 -0.32 -11.50
CA GLY A 146 -25.94 -0.74 -10.62
C GLY A 146 -24.50 -0.64 -11.17
N TYR A 147 -24.23 0.14 -12.21
CA TYR A 147 -22.86 0.33 -12.71
C TYR A 147 -22.28 1.69 -12.32
N TRP A 148 -21.21 1.66 -11.52
CA TRP A 148 -20.32 2.79 -11.36
C TRP A 148 -19.44 2.88 -12.61
N LEU A 149 -19.59 3.93 -13.41
CA LEU A 149 -18.48 4.43 -14.21
C LEU A 149 -17.46 4.94 -13.21
N VAL A 150 -16.29 4.29 -13.13
CA VAL A 150 -15.18 4.81 -12.32
C VAL A 150 -14.77 6.15 -12.92
N GLU A 151 -15.19 7.22 -12.26
CA GLU A 151 -14.59 8.53 -12.36
C GLU A 151 -13.16 8.47 -11.82
N GLY A 152 -12.19 8.89 -12.63
CA GLY A 152 -10.82 9.12 -12.19
C GLY A 152 -9.72 8.53 -13.09
N ALA A 153 -9.59 9.01 -14.33
CA ALA A 153 -8.30 9.21 -14.98
C ALA A 153 -8.48 10.12 -16.21
N ALA A 154 -7.82 11.27 -16.20
CA ALA A 154 -7.84 12.24 -17.28
C ALA A 154 -6.93 11.80 -18.44
N GLU A 155 -7.41 10.91 -19.31
CA GLU A 155 -6.95 10.69 -20.71
C GLU A 155 -8.13 10.16 -21.54
N PRO A 156 -8.22 10.42 -22.86
CA PRO A 156 -9.35 9.96 -23.67
C PRO A 156 -9.22 8.45 -23.94
N GLY A 157 -9.72 7.64 -23.01
CA GLY A 157 -9.80 6.20 -23.13
C GLY A 157 -11.04 5.67 -22.41
N CYS A 158 -12.06 5.25 -23.16
CA CYS A 158 -13.12 4.41 -22.60
C CYS A 158 -12.52 3.06 -22.22
N ALA A 159 -12.16 2.88 -20.95
CA ALA A 159 -11.82 1.57 -20.40
C ALA A 159 -13.12 0.89 -19.91
N LEU A 160 -13.57 -0.14 -20.62
CA LEU A 160 -14.48 -1.13 -20.05
C LEU A 160 -13.65 -2.00 -19.09
N LEU A 161 -14.04 -2.04 -17.81
CA LEU A 161 -13.40 -2.91 -16.80
C LEU A 161 -13.41 -4.38 -17.28
N PRO A 162 -12.31 -5.14 -17.07
CA PRO A 162 -12.26 -6.54 -17.45
C PRO A 162 -13.08 -7.36 -16.45
N GLY A 163 -14.19 -7.94 -16.89
CA GLY A 163 -15.00 -8.79 -16.01
C GLY A 163 -16.32 -9.31 -16.56
N VAL A 164 -16.62 -9.17 -17.86
CA VAL A 164 -17.89 -9.67 -18.42
C VAL A 164 -17.64 -10.85 -19.35
N PRO A 165 -17.89 -12.10 -18.91
CA PRO A 165 -18.06 -13.23 -19.82
C PRO A 165 -19.21 -12.94 -20.78
N GLY A 166 -19.00 -13.12 -22.08
CA GLY A 166 -20.08 -13.00 -23.08
C GLY A 166 -20.22 -11.65 -23.77
N ILE A 167 -19.27 -10.69 -23.63
CA ILE A 167 -19.35 -9.40 -24.34
C ILE A 167 -19.43 -9.58 -25.88
N GLY A 168 -18.82 -10.64 -26.41
CA GLY A 168 -18.91 -11.01 -27.83
C GLY A 168 -20.30 -11.50 -28.25
N GLU A 169 -20.99 -12.25 -27.39
CA GLU A 169 -22.37 -12.70 -27.61
C GLU A 169 -23.38 -11.55 -27.41
N LEU A 170 -23.10 -10.65 -26.46
CA LEU A 170 -23.91 -9.46 -26.18
C LEU A 170 -23.84 -8.44 -27.33
N LEU A 171 -22.64 -8.22 -27.90
CA LEU A 171 -22.44 -7.34 -29.05
C LEU A 171 -22.97 -7.97 -30.35
N ALA A 172 -22.91 -9.30 -30.50
CA ALA A 172 -23.47 -10.01 -31.65
C ALA A 172 -25.01 -10.07 -31.63
N GLY A 173 -25.63 -10.06 -30.45
CA GLY A 173 -27.09 -10.08 -30.29
C GLY A 173 -27.78 -8.72 -30.46
N VAL A 174 -27.06 -7.61 -30.26
CA VAL A 174 -27.64 -6.25 -30.22
C VAL A 174 -27.37 -5.44 -31.49
N LEU A 175 -26.32 -5.76 -32.27
CA LEU A 175 -25.83 -4.90 -33.35
C LEU A 175 -26.04 -5.55 -34.72
N GLY A 176 -26.78 -4.87 -35.61
CA GLY A 176 -26.89 -5.28 -37.00
C GLY A 176 -25.56 -5.08 -37.75
N ARG A 177 -25.43 -5.69 -38.94
CA ARG A 177 -24.22 -5.58 -39.79
C ARG A 177 -23.81 -4.13 -40.11
N GLU A 178 -24.74 -3.18 -40.11
CA GLU A 178 -24.43 -1.76 -40.34
C GLU A 178 -23.85 -1.06 -39.09
N ASP A 179 -24.20 -1.50 -37.88
CA ASP A 179 -23.76 -0.89 -36.62
C ASP A 179 -22.31 -1.28 -36.26
N VAL A 180 -21.86 -2.47 -36.68
CA VAL A 180 -20.49 -2.96 -36.44
C VAL A 180 -19.43 -2.09 -37.14
N ARG A 181 -19.76 -1.48 -38.30
CA ARG A 181 -18.86 -0.55 -39.00
C ARG A 181 -18.65 0.76 -38.25
N ALA A 182 -19.62 1.21 -37.46
CA ALA A 182 -19.53 2.43 -36.67
C ALA A 182 -18.61 2.26 -35.43
N ILE A 183 -18.45 1.04 -34.93
CA ILE A 183 -17.70 0.73 -33.70
C ILE A 183 -16.23 0.35 -34.00
N HIS A 184 -15.94 -0.05 -35.25
CA HIS A 184 -14.60 -0.45 -35.71
C HIS A 184 -13.46 0.56 -35.39
N PRO A 185 -13.64 1.89 -35.49
CA PRO A 185 -12.61 2.85 -35.12
C PRO A 185 -12.27 2.82 -33.61
N TRP A 186 -13.27 2.60 -32.76
CA TRP A 186 -13.13 2.59 -31.29
C TRP A 186 -12.37 1.38 -30.79
N VAL A 187 -12.64 0.20 -31.37
CA VAL A 187 -11.89 -1.04 -31.08
C VAL A 187 -10.41 -0.89 -31.47
N ARG A 188 -10.13 -0.19 -32.58
CA ARG A 188 -8.76 0.07 -33.03
C ARG A 188 -8.02 1.04 -32.13
N VAL A 189 -8.69 2.09 -31.65
CA VAL A 189 -8.13 3.07 -30.69
C VAL A 189 -7.85 2.42 -29.34
N ALA A 190 -8.75 1.57 -28.83
CA ALA A 190 -8.53 0.82 -27.59
C ALA A 190 -7.33 -0.13 -27.71
N ALA A 191 -7.19 -0.83 -28.85
CA ALA A 191 -6.07 -1.73 -29.10
C ALA A 191 -4.71 -0.98 -29.22
N ASP A 192 -4.69 0.20 -29.84
CA ASP A 192 -3.47 1.03 -29.94
C ASP A 192 -3.08 1.67 -28.60
N ALA A 193 -4.05 2.11 -27.79
CA ALA A 193 -3.81 2.70 -26.47
C ALA A 193 -3.17 1.68 -25.49
N MET A 194 -3.69 0.45 -25.47
CA MET A 194 -3.17 -0.59 -24.57
C MET A 194 -1.83 -1.19 -25.01
N SER A 195 -1.42 -0.99 -26.26
CA SER A 195 -0.09 -1.40 -26.74
C SER A 195 1.06 -0.56 -26.14
N ARG A 196 0.73 0.57 -25.50
CA ARG A 196 1.70 1.55 -24.96
C ARG A 196 2.00 1.38 -23.47
N GLU A 197 1.22 0.59 -22.72
CA GLU A 197 1.46 0.31 -21.28
C GLU A 197 1.20 -1.16 -20.88
N PRO A 198 2.22 -1.97 -20.56
CA PRO A 198 2.03 -3.37 -20.19
C PRO A 198 1.81 -3.56 -18.68
N GLY A 199 0.55 -3.57 -18.25
CA GLY A 199 0.11 -3.97 -16.89
C GLY A 199 -0.40 -5.42 -16.79
N THR A 200 -0.65 -5.91 -15.57
CA THR A 200 -1.11 -7.28 -15.27
C THR A 200 -2.44 -7.69 -15.93
N GLY A 201 -3.31 -6.72 -16.27
CA GLY A 201 -4.55 -6.96 -17.02
C GLY A 201 -4.35 -7.31 -18.51
N GLY A 202 -3.15 -7.09 -19.06
CA GLY A 202 -2.88 -7.29 -20.50
C GLY A 202 -2.87 -8.76 -20.94
N ALA A 203 -2.53 -9.70 -20.05
CA ALA A 203 -2.46 -11.12 -20.38
C ALA A 203 -3.85 -11.78 -20.48
N GLU A 204 -4.76 -11.39 -19.58
CA GLU A 204 -6.13 -11.90 -19.51
C GLU A 204 -7.00 -11.30 -20.63
N PHE A 205 -6.85 -10.00 -20.90
CA PHE A 205 -7.48 -9.37 -22.06
C PHE A 205 -6.97 -9.95 -23.39
N ALA A 206 -5.68 -10.24 -23.52
CA ALA A 206 -5.13 -10.91 -24.71
C ALA A 206 -5.71 -12.32 -24.93
N GLN A 207 -5.98 -13.06 -23.86
CA GLN A 207 -6.65 -14.36 -23.91
C GLN A 207 -8.12 -14.23 -24.33
N ASN A 208 -8.82 -13.22 -23.80
CA ASN A 208 -10.22 -12.95 -24.16
C ASN A 208 -10.36 -12.45 -25.61
N LEU A 209 -9.44 -11.61 -26.09
CA LEU A 209 -9.41 -11.15 -27.48
C LEU A 209 -9.03 -12.29 -28.45
N HIS A 210 -8.17 -13.20 -28.02
CA HIS A 210 -7.83 -14.41 -28.79
C HIS A 210 -9.03 -15.37 -28.88
N ARG A 211 -9.76 -15.61 -27.77
CA ARG A 211 -11.01 -16.38 -27.79
C ARG A 211 -12.07 -15.74 -28.68
N ALA A 212 -12.30 -14.44 -28.53
CA ALA A 212 -13.24 -13.70 -29.37
C ALA A 212 -12.87 -13.77 -30.86
N SER A 213 -11.57 -13.65 -31.20
CA SER A 213 -11.10 -13.85 -32.59
C SER A 213 -11.39 -15.27 -33.11
N VAL A 214 -11.19 -16.30 -32.28
CA VAL A 214 -11.43 -17.70 -32.63
C VAL A 214 -12.93 -18.01 -32.80
N GLU A 215 -13.79 -17.44 -31.97
CA GLU A 215 -15.25 -17.56 -32.08
C GLU A 215 -15.82 -16.76 -33.26
N LEU A 216 -15.26 -15.58 -33.54
CA LEU A 216 -15.64 -14.77 -34.70
C LEU A 216 -15.22 -15.41 -36.03
N ARG A 217 -14.10 -16.15 -36.07
CA ARG A 217 -13.73 -17.00 -37.23
C ARG A 217 -14.75 -18.06 -37.54
N ARG A 218 -15.45 -18.59 -36.52
CA ARG A 218 -16.45 -19.65 -36.67
C ARG A 218 -17.80 -19.12 -37.15
N SER A 219 -18.07 -17.82 -37.00
CA SER A 219 -19.35 -17.17 -37.33
C SER A 219 -19.37 -16.44 -38.69
N GLY A 220 -18.25 -16.42 -39.42
CA GLY A 220 -18.22 -16.03 -40.85
C GLY A 220 -18.48 -14.54 -41.14
N LEU A 221 -17.99 -13.64 -40.29
CA LEU A 221 -18.12 -12.18 -40.45
C LEU A 221 -16.89 -11.52 -41.12
N ASP A 222 -17.03 -10.22 -41.42
CA ASP A 222 -16.21 -9.35 -42.29
C ASP A 222 -14.67 -9.57 -42.22
N PRO A 223 -13.99 -9.83 -43.36
CA PRO A 223 -12.54 -10.04 -43.44
C PRO A 223 -11.65 -8.88 -42.96
N GLU A 224 -12.15 -7.65 -42.85
CA GLU A 224 -11.37 -6.52 -42.31
C GLU A 224 -11.31 -6.54 -40.77
N LEU A 225 -12.43 -6.80 -40.11
CA LEU A 225 -12.48 -6.94 -38.65
C LEU A 225 -11.63 -8.14 -38.19
N GLN A 226 -11.66 -9.23 -38.96
CA GLN A 226 -10.81 -10.40 -38.74
C GLN A 226 -9.31 -10.04 -38.80
N ARG A 227 -8.90 -9.22 -39.77
CA ARG A 227 -7.50 -8.76 -39.91
C ARG A 227 -7.08 -7.84 -38.76
N ALA A 228 -7.97 -6.98 -38.27
CA ALA A 228 -7.71 -6.09 -37.13
C ALA A 228 -7.51 -6.88 -35.82
N LEU A 229 -8.40 -7.85 -35.55
CA LEU A 229 -8.31 -8.72 -34.36
C LEU A 229 -7.07 -9.62 -34.40
N ASP A 230 -6.72 -10.15 -35.57
CA ASP A 230 -5.48 -10.93 -35.76
C ASP A 230 -4.22 -10.06 -35.59
N GLY A 231 -4.28 -8.78 -35.95
CA GLY A 231 -3.25 -7.78 -35.67
C GLY A 231 -3.04 -7.59 -34.16
N ALA A 232 -4.13 -7.33 -33.43
CA ALA A 232 -4.11 -7.12 -31.99
C ALA A 232 -3.62 -8.36 -31.21
N ALA A 233 -4.05 -9.57 -31.60
CA ALA A 233 -3.60 -10.81 -30.99
C ALA A 233 -2.09 -11.08 -31.19
N ARG A 234 -1.54 -10.72 -32.36
CA ARG A 234 -0.09 -10.83 -32.63
C ARG A 234 0.73 -9.83 -31.80
N THR A 235 0.24 -8.61 -31.62
CA THR A 235 0.88 -7.57 -30.79
C THR A 235 0.88 -7.99 -29.32
N ALA A 236 -0.24 -8.50 -28.80
CA ALA A 236 -0.34 -9.03 -27.44
C ALA A 236 0.60 -10.23 -27.19
N THR A 237 0.76 -11.11 -28.18
CA THR A 237 1.70 -12.25 -28.10
C THR A 237 3.16 -11.81 -28.09
N ARG A 238 3.51 -10.69 -28.76
CA ARG A 238 4.86 -10.10 -28.70
C ARG A 238 5.14 -9.43 -27.34
N LEU A 239 4.15 -8.76 -26.76
CA LEU A 239 4.25 -8.17 -25.41
C LEU A 239 4.48 -9.25 -24.34
N ARG A 240 3.88 -10.43 -24.49
CA ARG A 240 4.10 -11.60 -23.61
C ARG A 240 5.56 -12.10 -23.58
N ARG A 241 6.34 -11.85 -24.64
CA ARG A 241 7.78 -12.20 -24.70
C ARG A 241 8.70 -11.15 -24.06
N GLY A 242 8.21 -9.95 -23.80
CA GLY A 242 8.96 -8.85 -23.15
C GLY A 242 8.95 -8.88 -21.60
N VAL A 243 8.15 -9.76 -20.98
CA VAL A 243 7.97 -9.87 -19.50
C VAL A 243 9.06 -10.75 -18.83
N GLN A 244 10.27 -10.78 -19.39
CA GLN A 244 11.43 -11.50 -18.82
C GLN A 244 11.96 -10.95 -17.48
N PRO A 245 11.85 -9.65 -17.13
CA PRO A 245 12.39 -9.13 -15.85
C PRO A 245 11.65 -9.64 -14.60
N VAL A 246 10.33 -9.85 -14.70
CA VAL A 246 9.50 -10.35 -13.59
C VAL A 246 9.77 -11.84 -13.33
N LEU A 247 10.12 -12.60 -14.36
CA LEU A 247 10.51 -14.02 -14.21
C LEU A 247 11.93 -14.18 -13.65
N ALA A 248 12.83 -13.20 -13.86
CA ALA A 248 14.17 -13.21 -13.28
C ALA A 248 14.13 -13.01 -11.75
N ILE A 249 13.34 -12.04 -11.26
CA ILE A 249 13.14 -11.79 -9.82
C ILE A 249 12.46 -13.00 -9.15
N ARG A 250 11.49 -13.63 -9.83
CA ARG A 250 10.78 -14.83 -9.35
C ARG A 250 11.68 -16.07 -9.29
N ARG A 251 12.64 -16.23 -10.22
CA ARG A 251 13.68 -17.27 -10.14
C ARG A 251 14.62 -17.08 -8.95
N THR A 252 14.97 -15.84 -8.61
CA THR A 252 15.87 -15.54 -7.48
C THR A 252 15.20 -15.81 -6.12
N SER A 253 13.92 -15.47 -5.96
CA SER A 253 13.14 -15.77 -4.74
C SER A 253 12.89 -17.27 -4.56
N ARG A 254 12.62 -18.01 -5.65
CA ARG A 254 12.44 -19.48 -5.63
C ARG A 254 13.74 -20.22 -5.32
N GLN A 255 14.86 -19.80 -5.90
CA GLN A 255 16.18 -20.36 -5.56
C GLN A 255 16.62 -20.07 -4.12
N ALA A 256 16.15 -18.98 -3.49
CA ALA A 256 16.45 -18.69 -2.09
C ALA A 256 15.69 -19.61 -1.11
N VAL A 257 14.45 -19.99 -1.46
CA VAL A 257 13.64 -20.96 -0.69
C VAL A 257 14.20 -22.38 -0.85
N LEU A 258 14.54 -22.79 -2.07
CA LEU A 258 15.08 -24.14 -2.35
C LEU A 258 16.48 -24.37 -1.75
N ARG A 259 17.27 -23.30 -1.51
CA ARG A 259 18.58 -23.39 -0.82
C ARG A 259 18.48 -23.53 0.71
N GLY A 260 17.28 -23.43 1.27
CA GLY A 260 17.02 -23.52 2.71
C GLY A 260 16.37 -24.84 3.16
N LEU A 261 16.07 -25.76 2.24
CA LEU A 261 15.46 -27.06 2.54
C LEU A 261 16.52 -28.01 3.11
N ASP A 262 16.20 -28.69 4.21
CA ASP A 262 17.07 -29.68 4.83
C ASP A 262 16.70 -31.12 4.42
N ALA A 263 17.35 -32.12 5.03
CA ALA A 263 17.14 -33.53 4.68
C ALA A 263 15.73 -34.02 5.03
N ASP A 264 15.12 -33.49 6.08
CA ASP A 264 13.79 -33.89 6.54
C ASP A 264 12.70 -33.33 5.59
N ASP A 265 12.93 -32.14 5.04
CA ASP A 265 12.06 -31.54 4.00
C ASP A 265 12.06 -32.35 2.69
N VAL A 266 13.24 -32.85 2.29
CA VAL A 266 13.39 -33.69 1.09
C VAL A 266 12.70 -35.04 1.27
N ASP A 267 12.78 -35.63 2.46
CA ASP A 267 12.10 -36.89 2.76
C ASP A 267 10.58 -36.72 2.87
N SER A 268 10.09 -35.59 3.40
CA SER A 268 8.66 -35.20 3.35
C SER A 268 8.16 -35.03 1.91
N LEU A 269 8.93 -34.36 1.04
CA LEU A 269 8.60 -34.22 -0.37
C LEU A 269 8.56 -35.58 -1.07
N ARG A 270 9.52 -36.47 -0.79
CA ARG A 270 9.55 -37.82 -1.34
C ARG A 270 8.34 -38.64 -0.89
N ALA A 271 7.96 -38.56 0.39
CA ALA A 271 6.76 -39.21 0.93
C ALA A 271 5.47 -38.67 0.28
N THR A 272 5.40 -37.34 0.07
CA THR A 272 4.24 -36.68 -0.54
C THR A 272 4.08 -37.05 -2.02
N PHE A 273 5.18 -37.14 -2.77
CA PHE A 273 5.14 -37.57 -4.18
C PHE A 273 4.93 -39.09 -4.34
N ALA A 274 5.24 -39.88 -3.31
CA ALA A 274 4.95 -41.30 -3.26
C ALA A 274 3.48 -41.61 -2.91
N ASP A 275 2.70 -40.62 -2.45
CA ASP A 275 1.25 -40.77 -2.25
C ASP A 275 0.58 -41.09 -3.61
N PRO A 276 -0.13 -42.22 -3.74
CA PRO A 276 -0.78 -42.62 -4.99
C PRO A 276 -1.74 -41.56 -5.57
N ALA A 277 -2.40 -40.76 -4.72
CA ALA A 277 -3.33 -39.71 -5.14
C ALA A 277 -2.62 -38.46 -5.69
N VAL A 278 -1.38 -38.21 -5.26
CA VAL A 278 -0.52 -37.13 -5.73
C VAL A 278 0.27 -37.56 -6.96
N SER A 279 0.88 -38.76 -6.90
CA SER A 279 1.61 -39.38 -8.00
C SER A 279 0.75 -39.58 -9.25
N GLY A 280 -0.50 -40.02 -9.09
CA GLY A 280 -1.45 -40.18 -10.20
C GLY A 280 -1.82 -38.86 -10.89
N ARG A 281 -1.86 -37.74 -10.17
CA ARG A 281 -2.11 -36.41 -10.76
C ARG A 281 -0.87 -35.84 -11.45
N LEU A 282 0.30 -36.05 -10.84
CA LEU A 282 1.59 -35.67 -11.43
C LEU A 282 1.85 -36.40 -12.73
N ALA A 283 1.63 -37.71 -12.79
CA ALA A 283 1.79 -38.52 -14.01
C ALA A 283 0.82 -38.11 -15.14
N ALA A 284 -0.36 -37.56 -14.79
CA ALA A 284 -1.33 -37.06 -15.76
C ALA A 284 -0.97 -35.67 -16.32
N ALA A 285 -0.26 -34.85 -15.55
CA ALA A 285 0.15 -33.50 -15.94
C ALA A 285 1.57 -33.43 -16.54
N HIS A 286 2.46 -34.34 -16.12
CA HIS A 286 3.87 -34.41 -16.49
C HIS A 286 4.30 -35.88 -16.67
N PRO A 287 5.18 -36.22 -17.63
CA PRO A 287 5.59 -37.61 -17.89
C PRO A 287 6.65 -38.09 -16.89
N VAL A 288 6.31 -38.15 -15.61
CA VAL A 288 7.23 -38.55 -14.53
C VAL A 288 6.84 -39.95 -14.05
N ASP A 289 7.79 -40.87 -14.08
CA ASP A 289 7.60 -42.25 -13.59
C ASP A 289 7.58 -42.26 -12.05
N PRO A 290 6.54 -42.82 -11.38
CA PRO A 290 6.51 -42.97 -9.92
C PRO A 290 7.73 -43.69 -9.35
N ALA A 291 8.34 -44.61 -10.10
CA ALA A 291 9.57 -45.30 -9.69
C ALA A 291 10.79 -44.36 -9.67
N PHE A 292 10.80 -43.32 -10.52
CA PHE A 292 11.86 -42.30 -10.54
C PHE A 292 11.84 -41.45 -9.27
N VAL A 293 10.67 -41.10 -8.73
CA VAL A 293 10.54 -40.28 -7.51
C VAL A 293 11.08 -41.00 -6.27
N ALA A 294 10.85 -42.33 -6.18
CA ALA A 294 11.32 -43.14 -5.06
C ALA A 294 12.86 -43.21 -4.98
N ASP A 295 13.53 -43.21 -6.14
CA ASP A 295 14.99 -43.33 -6.26
C ASP A 295 15.70 -41.98 -6.56
N ALA A 296 14.96 -40.89 -6.72
CA ALA A 296 15.49 -39.57 -7.08
C ALA A 296 16.34 -38.96 -5.96
N SER A 297 17.48 -38.37 -6.32
CA SER A 297 18.30 -37.61 -5.38
C SER A 297 17.60 -36.31 -4.97
N ALA A 298 18.04 -35.68 -3.86
CA ALA A 298 17.51 -34.38 -3.44
C ALA A 298 17.59 -33.33 -4.58
N ALA A 299 18.68 -33.33 -5.36
CA ALA A 299 18.85 -32.43 -6.49
C ALA A 299 17.85 -32.71 -7.62
N ASP A 300 17.50 -33.97 -7.87
CA ASP A 300 16.55 -34.37 -8.90
C ASP A 300 15.10 -34.04 -8.49
N LEU A 301 14.75 -34.23 -7.20
CA LEU A 301 13.46 -33.83 -6.65
C LEU A 301 13.30 -32.30 -6.66
N LEU A 302 14.37 -31.55 -6.38
CA LEU A 302 14.36 -30.09 -6.45
C LEU A 302 14.25 -29.57 -7.88
N ALA A 303 14.90 -30.23 -8.85
CA ALA A 303 14.75 -29.92 -10.27
C ALA A 303 13.32 -30.21 -10.77
N LEU A 304 12.72 -31.32 -10.33
CA LEU A 304 11.33 -31.64 -10.61
C LEU A 304 10.37 -30.60 -10.01
N VAL A 305 10.62 -30.18 -8.76
CA VAL A 305 9.87 -29.09 -8.09
C VAL A 305 10.03 -27.76 -8.83
N ASP A 306 11.18 -27.48 -9.45
CA ASP A 306 11.42 -26.29 -10.26
C ASP A 306 10.62 -26.27 -11.57
N ASP A 307 10.30 -27.44 -12.12
CA ASP A 307 9.52 -27.62 -13.35
C ASP A 307 7.99 -27.64 -13.13
N LEU A 308 7.51 -27.80 -11.89
CA LEU A 308 6.07 -27.74 -11.55
C LEU A 308 5.53 -26.30 -11.54
N ARG A 309 4.24 -26.12 -11.89
CA ARG A 309 3.56 -24.82 -11.87
C ARG A 309 3.28 -24.37 -10.42
N GLU A 310 3.32 -23.06 -10.17
CA GLU A 310 3.20 -22.43 -8.84
C GLU A 310 1.96 -22.86 -8.04
N CYS A 311 0.81 -23.09 -8.72
CA CYS A 311 -0.42 -23.56 -8.08
C CYS A 311 -0.36 -25.03 -7.63
N GLU A 312 0.41 -25.88 -8.32
CA GLU A 312 0.52 -27.31 -8.01
C GLU A 312 1.47 -27.55 -6.82
N PHE A 313 2.50 -26.71 -6.66
CA PHE A 313 3.40 -26.72 -5.51
C PHE A 313 2.68 -26.36 -4.19
N PHE A 314 1.81 -25.35 -4.20
CA PHE A 314 1.09 -24.91 -3.01
C PHE A 314 0.00 -25.88 -2.56
N THR A 315 -0.68 -26.57 -3.48
CA THR A 315 -1.68 -27.57 -3.14
C THR A 315 -1.06 -28.81 -2.49
N ILE A 316 0.15 -29.20 -2.92
CA ILE A 316 0.85 -30.38 -2.39
C ILE A 316 1.43 -30.10 -0.98
N PHE A 317 1.89 -28.87 -0.71
CA PHE A 317 2.51 -28.49 0.58
C PHE A 317 1.50 -28.25 1.73
N LEU A 318 0.21 -28.04 1.42
CA LEU A 318 -0.81 -27.67 2.41
C LEU A 318 -1.61 -28.86 2.98
N MET A 319 -1.49 -30.08 2.42
CA MET A 319 -2.35 -31.20 2.80
C MET A 319 -1.87 -32.01 4.03
N ASP A 320 -0.62 -31.85 4.49
CA ASP A 320 -0.04 -32.73 5.52
C ASP A 320 -0.24 -32.27 6.99
N ARG A 321 -1.15 -31.33 7.27
CA ARG A 321 -1.26 -30.73 8.64
C ARG A 321 -2.64 -30.68 9.28
N ILE A 322 -3.61 -31.50 8.87
CA ILE A 322 -4.95 -31.48 9.46
C ILE A 322 -5.43 -32.89 9.84
N ALA A 323 -5.32 -33.24 11.12
CA ALA A 323 -6.12 -34.30 11.78
C ALA A 323 -6.48 -33.87 13.22
N PRO A 324 -7.72 -34.05 13.71
CA PRO A 324 -8.16 -33.56 15.02
C PRO A 324 -8.32 -34.66 16.09
N ALA A 325 -8.23 -34.29 17.38
CA ALA A 325 -8.63 -35.12 18.52
C ALA A 325 -9.46 -34.34 19.57
N ASP A 326 -10.62 -34.92 19.88
CA ASP A 326 -11.41 -35.00 21.14
C ASP A 326 -11.88 -33.75 21.92
N GLY A 327 -13.22 -33.54 21.89
CA GLY A 327 -14.15 -33.87 22.99
C GLY A 327 -14.08 -33.17 24.35
N GLY A 328 -15.08 -32.33 24.67
CA GLY A 328 -15.40 -31.96 26.06
C GLY A 328 -16.44 -30.83 26.21
N ALA A 329 -17.61 -31.14 26.77
CA ALA A 329 -18.75 -30.23 26.94
C ALA A 329 -18.83 -29.65 28.38
N THR A 330 -19.28 -28.39 28.54
CA THR A 330 -19.95 -27.92 29.77
C THR A 330 -20.95 -26.77 29.51
N ARG A 331 -22.05 -26.80 30.27
CA ARG A 331 -23.25 -25.93 30.23
C ARG A 331 -23.02 -24.57 30.91
N SER A 332 -23.84 -23.57 30.55
CA SER A 332 -24.04 -22.35 31.35
C SER A 332 -25.54 -22.05 31.56
N PRO A 333 -25.97 -21.47 32.70
CA PRO A 333 -27.37 -21.25 33.04
C PRO A 333 -27.90 -19.83 32.72
N ALA A 334 -29.22 -19.73 32.77
CA ALA A 334 -30.09 -18.67 32.27
C ALA A 334 -30.21 -17.39 33.12
N GLY A 335 -30.74 -16.35 32.48
CA GLY A 335 -31.66 -15.36 33.06
C GLY A 335 -31.26 -13.90 32.90
N VAL A 336 -32.07 -13.11 32.17
CA VAL A 336 -32.93 -12.02 32.68
C VAL A 336 -33.61 -11.32 31.49
N ASP A 337 -34.94 -11.18 31.61
CA ASP A 337 -35.86 -10.51 30.70
C ASP A 337 -35.65 -8.99 30.62
N HIS A 338 -35.41 -8.49 29.40
CA HIS A 338 -35.95 -7.22 28.89
C HIS A 338 -36.03 -7.33 27.36
N ALA A 339 -37.21 -7.08 26.78
CA ALA A 339 -37.42 -7.13 25.33
C ALA A 339 -36.56 -6.07 24.61
N PRO A 340 -35.63 -6.44 23.72
CA PRO A 340 -34.71 -5.50 23.11
C PRO A 340 -35.31 -4.85 21.86
N GLU A 341 -34.94 -3.59 21.60
CA GLU A 341 -34.94 -3.03 20.26
C GLU A 341 -34.18 -4.01 19.32
N ALA A 342 -34.82 -4.42 18.21
CA ALA A 342 -34.21 -5.36 17.29
C ALA A 342 -33.11 -4.65 16.48
N ILE A 343 -31.87 -4.77 16.94
CA ILE A 343 -30.66 -4.19 16.32
C ILE A 343 -29.79 -5.33 15.81
N LEU A 344 -29.38 -5.29 14.54
CA LEU A 344 -28.34 -6.20 14.02
C LEU A 344 -26.97 -5.63 14.41
N ILE A 345 -26.23 -6.38 15.23
CA ILE A 345 -24.87 -6.01 15.64
C ILE A 345 -23.89 -6.84 14.80
N THR A 346 -23.08 -6.17 13.98
CA THR A 346 -21.92 -6.79 13.34
C THR A 346 -20.79 -6.93 14.38
N PRO A 347 -19.95 -7.98 14.32
CA PRO A 347 -18.83 -8.12 15.26
C PRO A 347 -17.94 -6.88 15.19
N GLY A 348 -17.89 -6.12 16.28
CA GLY A 348 -17.10 -4.90 16.40
C GLY A 348 -15.75 -5.15 17.04
N SER A 349 -15.56 -6.30 17.69
CA SER A 349 -14.36 -6.64 18.46
C SER A 349 -13.56 -7.79 17.82
N LEU A 350 -12.27 -7.86 18.14
CA LEU A 350 -11.43 -9.00 17.76
C LEU A 350 -12.05 -10.28 18.33
N ARG A 351 -12.55 -10.22 19.57
CA ARG A 351 -13.24 -11.31 20.30
C ARG A 351 -14.51 -11.81 19.60
N GLU A 352 -15.39 -10.92 19.15
CA GLU A 352 -16.63 -11.28 18.41
C GLU A 352 -16.31 -11.80 17.01
N THR A 353 -15.37 -11.16 16.32
CA THR A 353 -14.85 -11.60 15.02
C THR A 353 -14.28 -13.01 15.13
N THR A 354 -13.52 -13.31 16.19
CA THR A 354 -12.93 -14.63 16.42
C THR A 354 -13.91 -15.76 16.73
N THR A 355 -15.12 -15.43 17.21
CA THR A 355 -16.18 -16.42 17.44
C THR A 355 -16.89 -16.78 16.13
N LEU A 356 -16.97 -15.83 15.20
CA LEU A 356 -17.52 -16.00 13.84
C LEU A 356 -16.49 -16.54 12.82
N VAL A 357 -15.19 -16.33 13.03
CA VAL A 357 -14.09 -16.62 12.06
C VAL A 357 -13.65 -18.10 11.99
N ARG A 358 -14.42 -19.06 12.51
CA ARG A 358 -14.19 -20.46 12.11
C ARG A 358 -14.45 -20.70 10.60
N SER A 359 -15.13 -19.78 9.90
CA SER A 359 -15.51 -19.93 8.49
C SER A 359 -15.27 -18.69 7.59
N LEU A 360 -14.68 -17.59 8.10
CA LEU A 360 -14.47 -16.37 7.30
C LEU A 360 -12.99 -16.00 7.16
N SER A 361 -12.59 -15.79 5.91
CA SER A 361 -11.29 -15.31 5.49
C SER A 361 -10.86 -14.02 6.20
N ARG A 362 -9.55 -13.97 6.43
CA ARG A 362 -8.65 -13.01 7.09
C ARG A 362 -8.73 -11.52 6.66
N ALA A 363 -9.86 -10.99 6.18
CA ALA A 363 -9.91 -9.70 5.48
C ALA A 363 -10.33 -8.45 6.29
N ASN A 364 -10.90 -8.56 7.49
CA ASN A 364 -11.57 -7.41 8.16
C ASN A 364 -10.70 -6.51 9.05
N ALA A 365 -9.46 -6.21 8.66
CA ALA A 365 -8.67 -5.15 9.31
C ALA A 365 -8.14 -4.17 8.26
N PHE A 366 -8.95 -3.17 7.90
CA PHE A 366 -8.66 -2.22 6.82
C PHE A 366 -7.33 -1.45 7.00
N LEU A 367 -6.91 -1.18 8.25
CA LEU A 367 -5.61 -0.56 8.55
C LEU A 367 -4.41 -1.55 8.60
N PHE A 368 -4.67 -2.86 8.68
CA PHE A 368 -3.63 -3.88 8.89
C PHE A 368 -3.56 -4.96 7.79
N SER A 369 -4.46 -4.90 6.81
CA SER A 369 -4.51 -5.82 5.66
C SER A 369 -3.22 -5.81 4.84
N ARG A 370 -2.54 -4.65 4.76
CA ARG A 370 -1.26 -4.49 4.05
C ARG A 370 -0.12 -5.23 4.75
N GLU A 371 -0.05 -5.20 6.07
CA GLU A 371 0.98 -5.93 6.83
C GLU A 371 0.68 -7.44 6.88
N GLN A 372 -0.60 -7.80 6.93
CA GLN A 372 -1.06 -9.18 6.82
C GLN A 372 -0.76 -9.77 5.42
N SER A 373 -0.98 -9.01 4.35
CA SER A 373 -0.64 -9.38 2.96
C SER A 373 0.88 -9.50 2.76
N ARG A 374 1.67 -8.60 3.35
CA ARG A 374 3.15 -8.66 3.31
C ARG A 374 3.71 -9.90 4.00
N ARG A 375 3.02 -10.44 5.02
CA ARG A 375 3.42 -11.66 5.72
C ARG A 375 3.02 -12.93 5.00
N MET A 376 1.90 -12.92 4.26
CA MET A 376 1.58 -14.05 3.37
C MET A 376 2.65 -14.28 2.30
N ILE A 377 3.42 -13.25 1.94
CA ILE A 377 4.55 -13.32 0.99
C ILE A 377 5.89 -13.64 1.70
N GLY A 378 5.95 -13.63 3.03
CA GLY A 378 7.19 -13.80 3.80
C GLY A 378 6.99 -14.61 5.08
N THR A 379 6.77 -15.91 4.95
CA THR A 379 6.78 -16.85 6.08
C THR A 379 8.21 -17.20 6.48
N THR A 380 8.80 -16.44 7.41
CA THR A 380 9.75 -16.90 8.45
C THR A 380 10.28 -15.69 9.22
N ARG A 381 9.53 -15.23 10.21
CA ARG A 381 10.15 -14.68 11.43
C ARG A 381 9.19 -14.91 12.58
N GLU A 382 9.66 -15.69 13.54
CA GLU A 382 8.95 -16.18 14.72
C GLU A 382 8.35 -15.05 15.56
N GLY A 383 7.31 -15.44 16.31
CA GLY A 383 6.33 -14.60 16.97
C GLY A 383 6.86 -13.62 18.01
N LEU A 384 5.96 -12.72 18.43
CA LEU A 384 6.14 -11.65 19.42
C LEU A 384 7.59 -11.18 19.54
N ILE A 385 7.89 -10.14 18.77
CA ILE A 385 8.98 -9.16 18.95
C ILE A 385 9.57 -9.32 20.35
N GLY A 386 10.67 -10.07 20.44
CA GLY A 386 11.42 -10.16 21.68
C GLY A 386 11.83 -8.74 22.04
N ILE A 387 11.22 -8.20 23.10
CA ILE A 387 11.61 -6.92 23.72
C ILE A 387 13.13 -6.93 24.03
N ASP A 388 13.71 -8.13 24.15
CA ASP A 388 15.15 -8.40 24.34
C ASP A 388 16.09 -8.18 23.13
N ARG A 389 15.60 -7.96 21.89
CA ARG A 389 16.49 -7.91 20.69
C ARG A 389 16.92 -6.51 20.22
N GLY A 390 16.46 -5.43 20.87
CA GLY A 390 16.74 -4.04 20.50
C GLY A 390 16.08 -3.61 19.17
N ARG A 391 15.83 -2.30 19.00
CA ARG A 391 15.13 -1.76 17.81
C ARG A 391 16.05 -1.72 16.60
N GLN A 392 15.58 -2.22 15.46
CA GLN A 392 16.38 -2.32 14.25
C GLN A 392 16.36 -0.99 13.50
N VAL A 393 17.49 -0.29 13.47
CA VAL A 393 17.59 1.05 12.85
C VAL A 393 18.66 1.04 11.77
N VAL A 394 18.46 1.83 10.72
CA VAL A 394 19.53 2.16 9.77
C VAL A 394 19.94 3.62 9.95
N GLY A 395 21.24 3.85 10.12
CA GLY A 395 21.82 5.19 10.12
C GLY A 395 22.09 5.67 8.70
N PHE A 396 21.65 6.87 8.36
CA PHE A 396 21.81 7.47 7.04
C PHE A 396 22.59 8.78 7.15
N PHE A 397 23.78 8.87 6.54
CA PHE A 397 24.57 10.10 6.53
C PHE A 397 24.27 10.95 5.28
N PRO A 398 23.91 12.24 5.42
CA PRO A 398 23.71 13.10 4.27
C PRO A 398 25.03 13.38 3.52
N GLY A 399 24.94 13.80 2.26
CA GLY A 399 26.09 14.20 1.47
C GLY A 399 26.43 15.69 1.59
N LEU A 400 27.48 16.12 0.87
CA LEU A 400 27.97 17.52 0.87
C LEU A 400 26.90 18.55 0.46
N GLY A 401 25.82 18.12 -0.19
CA GLY A 401 24.66 18.97 -0.47
C GLY A 401 24.04 19.59 0.80
N SER A 402 24.22 18.98 1.98
CA SER A 402 23.69 19.48 3.26
C SER A 402 24.62 20.45 3.99
N ARG A 403 25.86 20.65 3.52
CA ARG A 403 26.88 21.47 4.23
C ARG A 403 26.43 22.88 4.59
N SER A 404 25.49 23.47 3.84
CA SER A 404 24.95 24.80 4.13
C SER A 404 24.25 24.89 5.48
N PHE A 405 23.66 23.79 5.95
CA PHE A 405 22.98 23.69 7.26
C PHE A 405 23.97 23.54 8.42
N TYR A 406 25.24 23.32 8.12
CA TYR A 406 26.29 23.14 9.12
C TYR A 406 27.11 24.41 9.35
N ARG A 407 26.71 25.54 8.77
CA ARG A 407 27.36 26.83 9.02
C ARG A 407 27.02 27.32 10.41
N ASP A 408 28.02 27.85 11.10
CA ASP A 408 27.88 28.43 12.44
C ASP A 408 27.36 27.43 13.47
N LEU A 409 27.72 26.16 13.28
CA LEU A 409 27.31 25.08 14.16
C LEU A 409 27.99 25.29 15.52
N GLY A 410 27.17 25.60 16.53
CA GLY A 410 27.66 25.88 17.88
C GLY A 410 28.31 24.67 18.54
N ARG A 411 28.73 24.84 19.80
CA ARG A 411 29.42 23.79 20.56
C ARG A 411 28.48 22.74 21.19
N GLY A 412 27.16 22.86 21.02
CA GLY A 412 26.18 22.10 21.80
C GLY A 412 26.39 20.57 21.79
N LEU A 413 26.76 19.99 20.64
CA LEU A 413 27.02 18.55 20.56
C LEU A 413 28.35 18.14 21.24
N LEU A 414 29.39 18.97 21.11
CA LEU A 414 30.67 18.74 21.78
C LEU A 414 30.52 18.88 23.31
N ASP A 415 29.71 19.83 23.75
CA ASP A 415 29.46 20.14 25.16
C ASP A 415 28.30 19.29 25.75
N SER A 416 27.89 18.19 25.08
CA SER A 416 26.76 17.35 25.51
C SER A 416 27.01 16.56 26.81
N GLY A 417 28.26 16.53 27.28
CA GLY A 417 28.68 15.75 28.46
C GLY A 417 28.90 14.26 28.17
N ILE A 418 28.84 13.82 26.91
CA ILE A 418 29.09 12.43 26.51
C ILE A 418 30.57 12.28 26.08
N PRO A 419 31.41 11.55 26.85
CA PRO A 419 32.85 11.43 26.54
C PRO A 419 33.16 10.84 25.16
N GLU A 420 32.35 9.89 24.70
CA GLU A 420 32.51 9.24 23.40
C GLU A 420 32.26 10.22 22.24
N VAL A 421 31.42 11.24 22.45
CA VAL A 421 31.22 12.31 21.45
C VAL A 421 32.46 13.20 21.36
N VAL A 422 33.05 13.55 22.49
CA VAL A 422 34.30 14.33 22.55
C VAL A 422 35.44 13.57 21.86
N ASP A 423 35.58 12.28 22.12
CA ASP A 423 36.63 11.45 21.51
C ASP A 423 36.52 11.39 19.98
N VAL A 424 35.31 11.39 19.40
CA VAL A 424 35.14 11.50 17.94
C VAL A 424 35.76 12.79 17.40
N TYR A 425 35.46 13.94 18.02
CA TYR A 425 36.03 15.22 17.61
C TYR A 425 37.54 15.27 17.84
N GLU A 426 38.03 14.73 18.96
CA GLU A 426 39.46 14.70 19.25
C GLU A 426 40.23 13.84 18.25
N GLN A 427 39.72 12.66 17.91
CA GLN A 427 40.33 11.79 16.91
C GLN A 427 40.38 12.48 15.54
N GLY A 428 39.30 13.16 15.15
CA GLY A 428 39.26 13.96 13.92
C GLY A 428 40.27 15.12 13.95
N ALA A 429 40.31 15.88 15.04
CA ALA A 429 41.24 17.00 15.20
C ALA A 429 42.70 16.53 15.17
N ARG A 430 43.01 15.44 15.88
CA ARG A 430 44.33 14.79 15.86
C ARG A 430 44.72 14.32 14.46
N ALA A 431 43.78 13.77 13.69
CA ALA A 431 44.03 13.35 12.30
C ALA A 431 44.46 14.49 11.37
N LEU A 432 44.04 15.72 11.67
CA LEU A 432 44.40 16.92 10.92
C LEU A 432 45.53 17.76 11.56
N GLY A 433 46.08 17.31 12.69
CA GLY A 433 47.09 18.08 13.44
C GLY A 433 46.56 19.36 14.10
N LEU A 434 45.25 19.42 14.36
CA LEU A 434 44.61 20.56 15.02
C LEU A 434 44.87 20.53 16.54
N PRO A 435 44.89 21.69 17.22
CA PRO A 435 45.28 21.79 18.64
C PRO A 435 44.28 21.17 19.62
N GLY A 436 43.04 20.91 19.19
CA GLY A 436 41.98 20.35 20.03
C GLY A 436 40.66 20.14 19.27
N PRO A 437 39.66 19.47 19.89
CA PRO A 437 38.38 19.16 19.25
C PRO A 437 37.59 20.40 18.84
N GLU A 438 37.70 21.51 19.58
CA GLU A 438 37.03 22.77 19.26
C GLU A 438 37.49 23.37 17.92
N ALA A 439 38.74 23.11 17.51
CA ALA A 439 39.28 23.62 16.26
C ALA A 439 38.69 22.92 15.03
N LEU A 440 38.01 21.78 15.21
CA LEU A 440 37.32 21.06 14.13
C LEU A 440 35.87 21.51 13.93
N LEU A 441 35.35 22.41 14.78
CA LEU A 441 33.97 22.90 14.65
C LEU A 441 33.80 23.81 13.43
N LEU A 442 32.63 23.73 12.78
CA LEU A 442 32.26 24.54 11.62
C LEU A 442 31.81 25.96 12.01
N VAL A 443 32.70 26.69 12.68
CA VAL A 443 32.54 28.11 13.00
C VAL A 443 33.46 28.97 12.12
N PRO A 444 33.10 30.23 11.81
CA PRO A 444 33.84 31.05 10.85
C PRO A 444 35.33 31.22 11.19
N GLY A 445 35.68 31.23 12.48
CA GLY A 445 37.06 31.37 12.94
C GLY A 445 37.96 30.15 12.71
N ASN A 446 37.38 28.97 12.49
CA ASN A 446 38.13 27.72 12.29
C ASN A 446 38.34 27.38 10.81
N VAL A 447 37.46 27.87 9.92
CA VAL A 447 37.51 27.53 8.49
C VAL A 447 38.71 28.24 7.85
N PRO A 448 39.63 27.52 7.17
CA PRO A 448 40.74 28.14 6.47
C PRO A 448 40.30 29.19 5.45
N GLY A 449 41.10 30.25 5.28
CA GLY A 449 40.81 31.30 4.29
C GLY A 449 41.04 30.87 2.83
N ASP A 450 41.95 29.92 2.59
CA ASP A 450 42.18 29.34 1.27
C ASP A 450 40.99 28.47 0.84
N ARG A 451 40.56 28.59 -0.42
CA ARG A 451 39.37 27.90 -0.94
C ARG A 451 39.50 26.38 -0.90
N LEU A 452 40.65 25.81 -1.29
CA LEU A 452 40.84 24.36 -1.33
C LEU A 452 40.98 23.80 0.09
N ALA A 453 41.78 24.44 0.92
CA ALA A 453 41.92 24.06 2.34
C ALA A 453 40.56 24.14 3.07
N ALA A 454 39.74 25.16 2.78
CA ALA A 454 38.39 25.27 3.32
C ALA A 454 37.51 24.09 2.92
N GLN A 455 37.56 23.63 1.66
CA GLN A 455 36.78 22.48 1.23
C GLN A 455 37.21 21.19 1.93
N GLY A 456 38.52 20.98 2.13
CA GLY A 456 39.02 19.83 2.88
C GLY A 456 38.59 19.87 4.34
N PHE A 457 38.77 21.02 5.00
CA PHE A 457 38.31 21.23 6.38
C PHE A 457 36.81 20.97 6.53
N ILE A 458 35.98 21.52 5.63
CA ILE A 458 34.53 21.33 5.67
C ILE A 458 34.16 19.84 5.56
N GLY A 459 34.80 19.10 4.65
CA GLY A 459 34.56 17.67 4.51
C GLY A 459 34.86 16.90 5.81
N ALA A 460 36.02 17.15 6.41
CA ALA A 460 36.43 16.51 7.65
C ALA A 460 35.52 16.84 8.83
N ALA A 461 35.20 18.13 9.02
CA ALA A 461 34.33 18.58 10.10
C ALA A 461 32.88 18.06 9.94
N PHE A 462 32.37 18.02 8.71
CA PHE A 462 31.06 17.46 8.39
C PHE A 462 30.99 15.96 8.73
N LEU A 463 32.03 15.19 8.39
CA LEU A 463 32.12 13.77 8.74
C LEU A 463 32.18 13.58 10.27
N ALA A 464 33.05 14.32 10.96
CA ALA A 464 33.18 14.21 12.42
C ALA A 464 31.87 14.56 13.14
N HIS A 465 31.16 15.59 12.68
CA HIS A 465 29.86 15.95 13.24
C HIS A 465 28.80 14.86 13.03
N GLY A 466 28.74 14.24 11.84
CA GLY A 466 27.84 13.11 11.58
C GLY A 466 28.12 11.92 12.49
N LEU A 467 29.39 11.57 12.70
CA LEU A 467 29.78 10.50 13.63
C LEU A 467 29.46 10.85 15.09
N ALA A 468 29.65 12.12 15.48
CA ALA A 468 29.27 12.60 16.80
C ALA A 468 27.76 12.45 17.03
N LEU A 469 26.92 12.68 16.01
CA LEU A 469 25.47 12.44 16.09
C LEU A 469 25.11 10.96 16.23
N ASP A 470 25.79 10.05 15.52
CA ASP A 470 25.62 8.60 15.70
C ASP A 470 25.93 8.18 17.14
N THR A 471 27.10 8.58 17.64
CA THR A 471 27.53 8.29 19.02
C THR A 471 26.55 8.86 20.03
N HIS A 472 26.17 10.12 19.86
CA HIS A 472 25.23 10.80 20.75
C HIS A 472 23.87 10.09 20.77
N LEU A 473 23.33 9.69 19.61
CA LEU A 473 22.08 8.94 19.52
C LEU A 473 22.18 7.61 20.27
N ARG A 474 23.24 6.83 20.02
CA ARG A 474 23.42 5.50 20.61
C ARG A 474 23.55 5.57 22.14
N VAL A 475 24.33 6.52 22.66
CA VAL A 475 24.49 6.71 24.10
C VAL A 475 23.20 7.23 24.74
N THR A 476 22.53 8.21 24.11
CA THR A 476 21.27 8.75 24.64
C THR A 476 20.17 7.70 24.66
N ALA A 477 20.07 6.88 23.61
CA ALA A 477 19.11 5.79 23.55
C ALA A 477 19.39 4.71 24.60
N ALA A 478 20.65 4.31 24.79
CA ALA A 478 21.06 3.37 25.82
C ALA A 478 20.75 3.91 27.24
N ASN A 479 21.07 5.17 27.52
CA ASN A 479 20.75 5.82 28.80
C ASN A 479 19.23 5.92 29.05
N ALA A 480 18.44 5.99 27.99
CA ALA A 480 16.98 5.98 28.05
C ALA A 480 16.37 4.57 28.13
N GLY A 481 17.18 3.50 28.21
CA GLY A 481 16.71 2.12 28.27
C GLY A 481 16.20 1.57 26.92
N VAL A 482 16.57 2.21 25.81
CA VAL A 482 16.13 1.88 24.44
C VAL A 482 17.34 1.44 23.61
N PRO A 483 17.81 0.19 23.74
CA PRO A 483 18.96 -0.27 22.99
C PRO A 483 18.65 -0.32 21.49
N LEU A 484 19.44 0.42 20.71
CA LEU A 484 19.35 0.41 19.24
C LEU A 484 20.27 -0.66 18.66
N ARG A 485 19.74 -1.48 17.76
CA ARG A 485 20.49 -2.44 16.95
C ARG A 485 20.62 -1.88 15.54
N ILE A 486 21.82 -1.48 15.15
CA ILE A 486 22.04 -0.95 13.81
C ILE A 486 22.02 -2.09 12.79
N ALA A 487 21.01 -2.10 11.93
CA ALA A 487 20.84 -3.07 10.86
C ALA A 487 21.78 -2.80 9.66
N GLY A 488 22.22 -1.56 9.51
CA GLY A 488 23.18 -1.13 8.51
C GLY A 488 23.41 0.38 8.56
N TYR A 489 24.41 0.84 7.83
CA TYR A 489 24.67 2.26 7.60
C TYR A 489 24.64 2.57 6.11
N THR A 490 24.35 3.80 5.75
CA THR A 490 24.49 4.27 4.37
C THR A 490 24.76 5.77 4.35
N GLY A 491 25.04 6.30 3.17
CA GLY A 491 25.08 7.73 2.98
C GLY A 491 24.91 8.16 1.52
N GLU A 492 24.51 9.41 1.36
CA GLU A 492 24.37 10.06 0.06
C GLU A 492 25.76 10.56 -0.38
N SER A 493 26.25 10.10 -1.54
CA SER A 493 27.54 10.53 -2.09
C SER A 493 28.67 10.43 -1.06
N PHE A 494 29.21 11.58 -0.63
CA PHE A 494 30.23 11.73 0.40
C PHE A 494 29.90 11.00 1.71
N GLY A 495 28.61 10.90 2.07
CA GLY A 495 28.15 10.22 3.28
C GLY A 495 28.55 8.74 3.36
N ILE A 496 28.93 8.09 2.24
CA ILE A 496 29.46 6.72 2.24
C ILE A 496 30.79 6.62 3.03
N ILE A 497 31.62 7.66 3.04
CA ILE A 497 32.85 7.69 3.86
C ILE A 497 32.46 7.66 5.34
N THR A 498 31.50 8.50 5.76
CA THR A 498 30.99 8.52 7.13
C THR A 498 30.35 7.18 7.51
N ALA A 499 29.57 6.59 6.61
CA ALA A 499 28.95 5.28 6.81
C ALA A 499 29.99 4.16 7.00
N ALA A 500 31.10 4.20 6.26
CA ALA A 500 32.20 3.26 6.41
C ALA A 500 32.89 3.37 7.78
N VAL A 501 33.05 4.60 8.30
CA VAL A 501 33.59 4.81 9.65
C VAL A 501 32.61 4.34 10.72
N ALA A 502 31.33 4.72 10.63
CA ALA A 502 30.29 4.32 11.57
C ALA A 502 30.07 2.81 11.61
N ALA A 503 30.27 2.13 10.48
CA ALA A 503 30.23 0.66 10.37
C ALA A 503 31.51 -0.02 10.88
N GLY A 504 32.54 0.72 11.30
CA GLY A 504 33.82 0.21 11.77
C GLY A 504 34.75 -0.32 10.67
N ALA A 505 34.42 -0.09 9.39
CA ALA A 505 35.29 -0.44 8.28
C ALA A 505 36.48 0.51 8.13
N LEU A 506 36.37 1.74 8.63
CA LEU A 506 37.45 2.73 8.73
C LEU A 506 37.56 3.25 10.16
N SER A 507 38.76 3.68 10.56
CA SER A 507 38.93 4.45 11.80
C SER A 507 38.44 5.88 11.62
N VAL A 508 38.12 6.59 12.72
CA VAL A 508 37.77 8.03 12.66
C VAL A 508 38.90 8.83 12.03
N ALA A 509 40.16 8.52 12.38
CA ALA A 509 41.33 9.19 11.82
C ALA A 509 41.44 8.99 10.30
N ASP A 510 41.32 7.74 9.82
CA ASP A 510 41.38 7.44 8.39
C ASP A 510 40.24 8.09 7.62
N GLY A 511 39.01 7.98 8.13
CA GLY A 511 37.84 8.62 7.54
C GLY A 511 37.99 10.14 7.46
N THR A 512 38.55 10.77 8.50
CA THR A 512 38.82 12.21 8.53
C THR A 512 39.84 12.62 7.47
N ARG A 513 40.93 11.85 7.29
CA ARG A 513 41.92 12.10 6.23
C ARG A 513 41.32 11.97 4.84
N LEU A 514 40.50 10.94 4.60
CA LEU A 514 39.80 10.75 3.34
C LEU A 514 38.82 11.89 3.05
N ALA A 515 38.03 12.28 4.04
CA ALA A 515 37.09 13.39 3.96
C ALA A 515 37.80 14.72 3.67
N HIS A 516 38.97 14.95 4.28
CA HIS A 516 39.80 16.12 4.05
C HIS A 516 40.37 16.17 2.62
N ALA A 517 40.78 15.02 2.07
CA ALA A 517 41.39 14.97 0.75
C ALA A 517 40.40 14.90 -0.42
N PHE A 518 39.20 14.34 -0.21
CA PHE A 518 38.23 14.04 -1.28
C PHE A 518 37.90 15.27 -2.15
N THR A 519 37.36 16.34 -1.55
CA THR A 519 36.93 17.51 -2.33
C THR A 519 38.12 18.24 -2.97
N PRO A 520 39.24 18.50 -2.26
CA PRO A 520 40.43 19.10 -2.86
C PRO A 520 41.00 18.31 -4.05
N LEU A 521 41.08 16.98 -3.96
CA LEU A 521 41.57 16.14 -5.06
C LEU A 521 40.69 16.24 -6.30
N LEU A 522 39.37 16.16 -6.13
CA LEU A 522 38.41 16.27 -7.23
C LEU A 522 38.45 17.65 -7.89
N LEU A 523 38.50 18.73 -7.10
CA LEU A 523 38.63 20.09 -7.62
C LEU A 523 39.96 20.29 -8.36
N THR A 524 41.06 19.77 -7.81
CA THR A 524 42.38 19.86 -8.45
C THR A 524 42.42 19.12 -9.79
N ALA A 525 41.78 17.95 -9.85
CA ALA A 525 41.65 17.18 -11.09
C ALA A 525 40.75 17.88 -12.12
N ALA A 526 39.64 18.48 -11.66
CA ALA A 526 38.70 19.19 -12.51
C ALA A 526 39.32 20.46 -13.11
N ASP A 527 39.93 21.30 -12.27
CA ASP A 527 40.41 22.63 -12.64
C ASP A 527 41.83 22.62 -13.23
N GLY A 528 42.61 21.55 -13.02
CA GLY A 528 43.96 21.39 -13.57
C GLY A 528 44.98 22.35 -12.95
N ALA A 529 45.43 22.07 -11.73
CA ALA A 529 46.36 22.96 -11.03
C ALA A 529 47.83 22.76 -11.42
N GLY A 530 48.59 23.85 -11.43
CA GLY A 530 50.05 23.88 -11.59
C GLY A 530 50.82 23.84 -10.26
N ASP A 531 52.15 23.67 -10.35
CA ASP A 531 53.04 23.29 -9.24
C ASP A 531 53.18 24.34 -8.11
N ASP A 532 52.87 25.62 -8.35
CA ASP A 532 53.05 26.72 -7.38
C ASP A 532 51.76 27.15 -6.64
N SER A 533 50.77 26.26 -6.53
CA SER A 533 49.46 26.57 -5.92
C SER A 533 49.17 25.77 -4.63
N PRO A 534 48.22 26.19 -3.79
CA PRO A 534 47.69 25.38 -2.67
C PRO A 534 47.17 23.99 -3.09
N ALA A 535 47.02 23.75 -4.40
CA ALA A 535 46.65 22.46 -4.97
C ALA A 535 47.84 21.53 -5.26
N ALA A 536 49.09 21.96 -5.00
CA ALA A 536 50.30 21.17 -5.30
C ALA A 536 50.32 19.81 -4.60
N GLU A 537 49.87 19.73 -3.35
CA GLU A 537 49.78 18.47 -2.60
C GLU A 537 48.74 17.51 -3.23
N PRO A 538 47.46 17.90 -3.44
CA PRO A 538 46.51 17.08 -4.20
C PRO A 538 46.99 16.73 -5.62
N ALA A 539 47.66 17.65 -6.32
CA ALA A 539 48.14 17.44 -7.68
C ALA A 539 49.27 16.40 -7.77
N ALA A 540 50.05 16.21 -6.70
CA ALA A 540 51.08 15.18 -6.62
C ALA A 540 50.50 13.78 -6.83
N TYR A 541 49.26 13.55 -6.38
CA TYR A 541 48.54 12.30 -6.53
C TYR A 541 47.95 12.10 -7.92
N LEU A 542 47.86 13.11 -8.79
CA LEU A 542 47.37 12.96 -10.15
C LEU A 542 48.42 12.32 -11.08
N PRO A 543 48.00 11.61 -12.15
CA PRO A 543 48.94 11.15 -13.17
C PRO A 543 49.70 12.34 -13.77
N GLU A 544 50.98 12.16 -14.07
CA GLU A 544 51.84 13.23 -14.62
C GLU A 544 51.27 13.82 -15.91
N SER A 545 50.61 13.00 -16.74
CA SER A 545 49.92 13.43 -17.96
C SER A 545 48.76 14.40 -17.75
N LEU A 546 48.26 14.53 -16.52
CA LEU A 546 47.13 15.37 -16.13
C LEU A 546 47.51 16.53 -15.19
N ARG A 547 48.77 16.64 -14.75
CA ARG A 547 49.23 17.79 -13.96
C ARG A 547 49.13 19.07 -14.78
N GLY A 548 48.47 20.09 -14.24
CA GLY A 548 48.19 21.34 -14.94
C GLY A 548 47.22 21.24 -16.12
N ARG A 549 46.54 20.09 -16.33
CA ARG A 549 45.56 19.90 -17.40
C ARG A 549 44.17 19.60 -16.81
N PRO A 550 43.17 20.48 -16.99
CA PRO A 550 41.84 20.27 -16.42
C PRO A 550 41.14 19.08 -17.07
N LEU A 551 40.56 18.20 -16.25
CA LEU A 551 39.61 17.18 -16.73
C LEU A 551 38.26 17.80 -17.12
N VAL A 552 37.94 18.97 -16.58
CA VAL A 552 36.69 19.69 -16.85
C VAL A 552 37.02 21.01 -17.51
N THR A 553 36.97 21.03 -18.84
CA THR A 553 37.33 22.22 -19.63
C THR A 553 36.34 23.37 -19.52
N GLU A 554 35.08 23.07 -19.16
CA GLU A 554 34.05 24.07 -18.88
C GLU A 554 33.06 23.58 -17.81
N PRO A 555 32.43 24.50 -17.05
CA PRO A 555 31.44 24.14 -16.04
C PRO A 555 30.25 23.37 -16.62
N HIS A 556 29.61 22.53 -15.80
CA HIS A 556 28.39 21.81 -16.17
C HIS A 556 27.22 22.24 -15.30
N HIS A 557 26.05 22.39 -15.91
CA HIS A 557 24.77 22.54 -15.24
C HIS A 557 24.37 21.20 -14.61
N VAL A 558 23.77 21.24 -13.42
CA VAL A 558 23.18 20.06 -12.77
C VAL A 558 21.68 20.10 -13.00
N VAL A 559 21.17 19.23 -13.86
CA VAL A 559 19.79 19.28 -14.33
C VAL A 559 19.02 18.05 -13.85
N GLY A 560 17.89 18.27 -13.20
CA GLY A 560 16.93 17.24 -12.81
C GLY A 560 15.88 17.04 -13.90
N LEU A 561 15.69 15.79 -14.31
CA LEU A 561 14.68 15.36 -15.27
C LEU A 561 13.60 14.60 -14.50
N ARG A 562 12.41 15.19 -14.38
CA ARG A 562 11.31 14.68 -13.55
C ARG A 562 10.05 14.38 -14.37
N GLY A 563 9.56 13.15 -14.32
CA GLY A 563 8.36 12.75 -15.05
C GLY A 563 7.94 11.33 -14.72
N GLU A 564 6.84 10.87 -15.32
CA GLU A 564 6.40 9.48 -15.17
C GLU A 564 7.46 8.50 -15.70
N PRO A 565 7.61 7.30 -15.10
CA PRO A 565 8.76 6.41 -15.38
C PRO A 565 8.96 6.09 -16.87
N ALA A 566 7.87 5.87 -17.61
CA ALA A 566 7.92 5.57 -19.05
C ALA A 566 8.41 6.77 -19.88
N ALA A 567 7.90 7.97 -19.58
CA ALA A 567 8.30 9.20 -20.26
C ALA A 567 9.75 9.57 -19.96
N LEU A 568 10.16 9.45 -18.68
CA LEU A 568 11.54 9.68 -18.26
C LEU A 568 12.50 8.70 -18.95
N ALA A 569 12.16 7.41 -18.99
CA ALA A 569 12.97 6.41 -19.70
C ALA A 569 13.09 6.71 -21.21
N ALA A 570 12.01 7.17 -21.84
CA ALA A 570 12.02 7.57 -23.25
C ALA A 570 12.93 8.78 -23.50
N LEU A 571 12.87 9.82 -22.65
CA LEU A 571 13.77 10.97 -22.72
C LEU A 571 15.22 10.53 -22.53
N LEU A 572 15.55 9.78 -21.48
CA LEU A 572 16.92 9.34 -21.20
C LEU A 572 17.51 8.50 -22.35
N ALA A 573 16.70 7.60 -22.93
CA ALA A 573 17.11 6.83 -24.10
C ALA A 573 17.35 7.73 -25.33
N ALA A 574 16.58 8.81 -25.48
CA ALA A 574 16.78 9.78 -26.55
C ALA A 574 18.00 10.68 -26.30
N VAL A 575 18.26 11.09 -25.06
CA VAL A 575 19.48 11.82 -24.65
C VAL A 575 20.71 11.00 -25.02
N ALA A 576 20.75 9.72 -24.62
CA ALA A 576 21.90 8.83 -24.89
C ALA A 576 22.17 8.59 -26.39
N ARG A 577 21.15 8.74 -27.26
CA ARG A 577 21.32 8.66 -28.73
C ARG A 577 21.75 9.98 -29.37
N THR A 578 21.45 11.10 -28.72
CA THR A 578 21.57 12.44 -29.32
C THR A 578 22.82 13.17 -28.85
N PHE A 579 23.17 13.03 -27.58
CA PHE A 579 24.30 13.72 -26.97
C PHE A 579 25.38 12.70 -26.57
N PRO A 580 26.66 12.98 -26.87
CA PRO A 580 27.76 12.21 -26.29
C PRO A 580 27.83 12.43 -24.77
N THR A 581 28.41 11.46 -24.05
CA THR A 581 28.62 11.56 -22.58
C THR A 581 29.52 12.73 -22.18
N SER A 582 30.35 13.24 -23.08
CA SER A 582 31.11 14.47 -22.88
C SER A 582 30.22 15.70 -22.68
N ASP A 583 29.03 15.70 -23.28
CA ASP A 583 28.10 16.83 -23.29
C ASP A 583 26.97 16.67 -22.28
N VAL A 584 26.39 15.46 -22.21
CA VAL A 584 25.32 15.14 -21.27
C VAL A 584 25.60 13.79 -20.62
N GLU A 585 25.74 13.80 -19.30
CA GLU A 585 26.16 12.62 -18.53
C GLU A 585 25.17 12.38 -17.39
N VAL A 586 24.68 11.14 -17.25
CA VAL A 586 23.86 10.77 -16.09
C VAL A 586 24.75 10.67 -14.88
N HIS A 587 24.44 11.42 -13.82
CA HIS A 587 25.25 11.40 -12.61
C HIS A 587 24.49 10.86 -11.39
N LYS A 588 23.16 10.87 -11.41
CA LYS A 588 22.34 10.38 -10.30
C LYS A 588 20.99 9.81 -10.75
N LEU A 589 20.72 8.57 -10.42
CA LEU A 589 19.39 7.95 -10.48
C LEU A 589 18.67 8.22 -9.15
N TYR A 590 17.90 9.30 -9.10
CA TYR A 590 17.34 9.85 -7.85
C TYR A 590 16.13 9.05 -7.34
N SER A 591 15.15 8.80 -8.21
CA SER A 591 13.97 7.97 -7.93
C SER A 591 13.41 7.37 -9.22
N HIS A 592 12.31 6.60 -9.15
CA HIS A 592 11.62 6.12 -10.36
C HIS A 592 11.11 7.25 -11.26
N ARG A 593 10.94 8.45 -10.71
CA ARG A 593 10.39 9.62 -11.39
C ARG A 593 11.39 10.73 -11.62
N GLN A 594 12.66 10.55 -11.21
CA GLN A 594 13.68 11.57 -11.40
C GLN A 594 15.07 11.00 -11.67
N THR A 595 15.75 11.56 -12.65
CA THR A 595 17.18 11.34 -12.93
C THR A 595 17.86 12.69 -13.09
N ASN A 596 19.06 12.83 -12.51
CA ASN A 596 19.84 14.03 -12.67
C ASN A 596 20.99 13.79 -13.65
N VAL A 597 21.27 14.79 -14.48
CA VAL A 597 22.32 14.79 -15.49
C VAL A 597 23.23 16.00 -15.31
N TYR A 598 24.51 15.85 -15.62
CA TYR A 598 25.39 16.96 -15.92
C TYR A 598 25.22 17.36 -17.38
N VAL A 599 25.05 18.66 -17.64
CA VAL A 599 24.99 19.22 -19.01
C VAL A 599 26.09 20.24 -19.16
N ARG A 600 27.02 20.00 -20.08
CA ARG A 600 28.13 20.89 -20.41
C ARG A 600 27.60 22.27 -20.80
N ALA A 601 28.22 23.34 -20.31
CA ALA A 601 27.75 24.72 -20.57
C ALA A 601 27.49 24.99 -22.06
N GLY A 602 28.45 24.67 -22.94
CA GLY A 602 28.29 24.84 -24.38
C GLY A 602 27.22 23.96 -25.06
N ALA A 603 26.72 22.92 -24.39
CA ALA A 603 25.65 22.05 -24.89
C ALA A 603 24.26 22.39 -24.33
N LYS A 604 24.18 23.28 -23.32
CA LYS A 604 22.95 23.55 -22.56
C LYS A 604 21.79 24.02 -23.43
N ASP A 605 22.01 25.00 -24.31
CA ASP A 605 20.96 25.52 -25.18
C ASP A 605 20.38 24.47 -26.14
N ALA A 606 21.25 23.58 -26.66
CA ALA A 606 20.83 22.49 -27.52
C ALA A 606 20.07 21.43 -26.73
N PHE A 607 20.52 21.13 -25.52
CA PHE A 607 19.85 20.23 -24.59
C PHE A 607 18.45 20.75 -24.21
N ASP A 608 18.31 22.02 -23.87
CA ASP A 608 17.02 22.60 -23.47
C ASP A 608 16.01 22.57 -24.62
N ARG A 609 16.43 22.91 -25.85
CA ARG A 609 15.58 22.78 -27.04
C ARG A 609 15.19 21.33 -27.31
N PHE A 610 16.13 20.41 -27.16
CA PHE A 610 15.87 18.97 -27.32
C PHE A 610 14.87 18.48 -26.27
N ALA A 611 15.07 18.83 -25.00
CA ALA A 611 14.23 18.39 -23.90
C ALA A 611 12.82 19.03 -23.96
N GLY A 612 12.70 20.22 -24.55
CA GLY A 612 11.39 20.82 -24.89
C GLY A 612 10.53 19.96 -25.83
N GLY A 613 11.12 18.99 -26.54
CA GLY A 613 10.39 17.96 -27.31
C GLY A 613 9.75 16.85 -26.46
N PHE A 614 9.98 16.85 -25.14
CA PHE A 614 9.48 15.85 -24.18
C PHE A 614 8.64 16.53 -23.09
N PRO A 615 7.46 17.09 -23.41
CA PRO A 615 6.68 17.91 -22.47
C PRO A 615 6.18 17.15 -21.22
N ALA A 616 6.16 15.81 -21.27
CA ALA A 616 5.81 14.97 -20.13
C ALA A 616 6.92 14.85 -19.07
N VAL A 617 8.12 15.41 -19.32
CA VAL A 617 9.24 15.45 -18.40
C VAL A 617 9.61 16.89 -18.11
N ALA A 618 9.45 17.31 -16.86
CA ALA A 618 9.93 18.59 -16.37
C ALA A 618 11.46 18.59 -16.29
N VAL A 619 12.06 19.70 -16.73
CA VAL A 619 13.51 19.91 -16.71
C VAL A 619 13.81 21.09 -15.78
N GLU A 620 14.56 20.83 -14.72
CA GLU A 620 14.87 21.82 -13.68
C GLU A 620 16.37 21.91 -13.46
N GLU A 621 16.92 23.12 -13.43
CA GLU A 621 18.30 23.33 -13.01
C GLU A 621 18.40 23.31 -11.48
N LEU A 622 19.03 22.28 -10.93
CA LEU A 622 19.07 22.01 -9.49
C LEU A 622 20.14 22.83 -8.76
N LYS A 623 21.21 23.21 -9.45
CA LYS A 623 22.35 23.94 -8.90
C LYS A 623 23.02 24.80 -9.98
N PRO A 624 23.68 25.91 -9.59
CA PRO A 624 24.52 26.67 -10.50
C PRO A 624 25.60 25.80 -11.18
N PRO A 625 26.08 26.19 -12.37
CA PRO A 625 27.12 25.46 -13.08
C PRO A 625 28.38 25.25 -12.23
N THR A 626 28.96 24.06 -12.31
CA THR A 626 30.08 23.63 -11.47
C THR A 626 31.13 22.86 -12.26
N THR A 627 32.40 22.98 -11.86
CA THR A 627 33.50 22.11 -12.32
C THR A 627 33.68 20.88 -11.40
N PHE A 628 33.09 20.91 -10.21
CA PHE A 628 33.07 19.76 -9.30
C PHE A 628 32.05 18.72 -9.76
N LEU A 629 32.52 17.64 -10.41
CA LEU A 629 31.69 16.62 -11.05
C LEU A 629 31.87 15.23 -10.39
N ALA A 630 31.47 15.08 -9.13
CA ALA A 630 31.41 13.75 -8.51
C ALA A 630 30.34 12.86 -9.18
N HIS A 631 30.56 11.54 -9.16
CA HIS A 631 29.73 10.51 -9.82
C HIS A 631 29.70 10.65 -11.34
N ALA A 632 30.87 10.90 -11.94
CA ALA A 632 31.02 11.08 -13.38
C ALA A 632 32.22 10.29 -13.92
N GLU A 633 32.03 9.53 -14.98
CA GLU A 633 33.03 8.65 -15.62
C GLU A 633 34.31 9.43 -15.98
N ARG A 634 34.16 10.69 -16.40
CA ARG A 634 35.31 11.58 -16.67
C ARG A 634 36.25 11.79 -15.47
N MET A 635 35.79 11.53 -14.25
CA MET A 635 36.60 11.61 -13.02
C MET A 635 37.36 10.32 -12.71
N THR A 636 37.39 9.29 -13.57
CA THR A 636 38.16 8.05 -13.32
C THR A 636 39.64 8.30 -13.01
N ALA A 637 40.27 9.31 -13.62
CA ALA A 637 41.63 9.68 -13.25
C ALA A 637 41.76 10.23 -11.82
N ALA A 638 40.75 10.98 -11.34
CA ALA A 638 40.65 11.42 -9.96
C ALA A 638 40.37 10.25 -9.00
N ARG A 639 39.60 9.24 -9.42
CA ARG A 639 39.40 7.99 -8.67
C ARG A 639 40.74 7.31 -8.40
N HIS A 640 41.57 7.15 -9.43
CA HIS A 640 42.92 6.58 -9.27
C HIS A 640 43.85 7.43 -8.39
N ALA A 641 43.72 8.76 -8.45
CA ALA A 641 44.47 9.65 -7.56
C ALA A 641 44.03 9.50 -6.09
N PHE A 642 42.73 9.40 -5.86
CA PHE A 642 42.17 9.17 -4.53
C PHE A 642 42.55 7.77 -3.99
N GLU A 643 42.61 6.78 -4.87
CA GLU A 643 43.11 5.45 -4.54
C GLU A 643 44.60 5.46 -4.15
N ARG A 644 45.44 6.18 -4.90
CA ARG A 644 46.86 6.38 -4.54
C ARG A 644 47.00 7.09 -3.20
N PHE A 645 46.21 8.14 -2.97
CA PHE A 645 46.17 8.83 -1.67
C PHE A 645 45.85 7.87 -0.53
N MET A 646 44.86 6.98 -0.67
CA MET A 646 44.56 5.95 0.33
C MET A 646 45.78 5.08 0.64
N THR A 647 46.50 4.63 -0.39
CA THR A 647 47.70 3.80 -0.23
C THR A 647 48.83 4.55 0.46
N ASP A 648 49.15 5.77 0.02
CA ASP A 648 50.27 6.56 0.55
C ASP A 648 50.04 7.02 1.99
N GLN A 649 48.78 7.29 2.35
CA GLN A 649 48.39 7.62 3.72
C GLN A 649 48.21 6.40 4.61
N GLY A 650 48.43 5.19 4.10
CA GLY A 650 48.32 3.93 4.84
C GLY A 650 46.90 3.67 5.35
N VAL A 651 45.87 4.07 4.61
CA VAL A 651 44.46 3.90 5.01
C VAL A 651 44.09 2.42 5.04
N VAL A 652 43.58 1.95 6.19
CA VAL A 652 43.25 0.54 6.40
C VAL A 652 41.74 0.32 6.42
N PHE A 653 41.25 -0.44 5.43
CA PHE A 653 39.88 -0.94 5.43
C PHE A 653 39.77 -2.26 6.18
N ARG A 654 38.74 -2.40 7.01
CA ARG A 654 38.43 -3.59 7.80
C ARG A 654 37.04 -4.12 7.45
N LYS A 655 36.76 -5.35 7.86
CA LYS A 655 35.41 -5.91 7.77
C LYS A 655 34.47 -5.06 8.64
N PRO A 656 33.36 -4.51 8.09
CA PRO A 656 32.42 -3.74 8.88
C PRO A 656 31.67 -4.62 9.90
N HIS A 657 31.30 -4.05 11.05
CA HIS A 657 30.45 -4.70 12.05
C HIS A 657 28.95 -4.62 11.72
N ALA A 658 28.57 -3.68 10.85
CA ALA A 658 27.22 -3.55 10.29
C ALA A 658 27.35 -3.29 8.78
N PRO A 659 26.51 -3.88 7.92
CA PRO A 659 26.65 -3.70 6.48
C PRO A 659 26.51 -2.23 6.07
N VAL A 660 27.26 -1.82 5.05
CA VAL A 660 27.11 -0.50 4.42
C VAL A 660 26.27 -0.65 3.15
N VAL A 661 25.14 0.04 3.05
CA VAL A 661 24.36 0.06 1.80
C VAL A 661 25.06 0.99 0.82
N SER A 662 25.42 0.45 -0.34
CA SER A 662 26.11 1.19 -1.39
C SER A 662 25.22 2.25 -2.05
N ASN A 663 25.87 3.26 -2.66
CA ASN A 663 25.19 4.25 -3.50
C ASN A 663 25.35 4.00 -5.01
N ASN A 664 26.06 2.93 -5.42
CA ASN A 664 26.37 2.62 -6.81
C ASN A 664 25.66 1.34 -7.30
N ASN A 665 24.58 0.94 -6.63
CA ASN A 665 23.80 -0.27 -6.93
C ASN A 665 24.54 -1.61 -6.71
N SER A 666 25.59 -1.63 -5.89
CA SER A 666 26.28 -2.87 -5.49
C SER A 666 25.59 -3.62 -4.34
N GLY A 667 24.44 -3.12 -3.85
CA GLY A 667 23.72 -3.69 -2.72
C GLY A 667 24.40 -3.45 -1.37
N LEU A 668 24.49 -4.49 -0.54
CA LEU A 668 25.09 -4.46 0.79
C LEU A 668 26.58 -4.79 0.75
N LEU A 669 27.40 -3.88 1.28
CA LEU A 669 28.85 -4.02 1.41
C LEU A 669 29.16 -4.62 2.78
N THR A 670 29.77 -5.81 2.80
CA THR A 670 29.98 -6.63 4.01
C THR A 670 31.44 -7.00 4.26
N THR A 671 32.32 -6.72 3.30
CA THR A 671 33.77 -6.96 3.38
C THR A 671 34.56 -5.66 3.26
N ALA A 672 35.81 -5.68 3.72
CA ALA A 672 36.72 -4.53 3.60
C ALA A 672 36.89 -4.06 2.15
N ALA A 673 37.02 -5.01 1.20
CA ALA A 673 37.20 -4.72 -0.22
C ALA A 673 35.94 -4.09 -0.84
N GLU A 674 34.77 -4.60 -0.51
CA GLU A 674 33.49 -4.04 -0.95
C GLU A 674 33.30 -2.60 -0.45
N VAL A 675 33.59 -2.34 0.84
CA VAL A 675 33.50 -0.99 1.40
C VAL A 675 34.50 -0.04 0.74
N ARG A 676 35.74 -0.47 0.53
CA ARG A 676 36.75 0.30 -0.21
C ARG A 676 36.27 0.68 -1.60
N ASN A 677 35.72 -0.28 -2.34
CA ASN A 677 35.17 -0.03 -3.68
C ASN A 677 33.97 0.92 -3.63
N GLY A 678 33.09 0.79 -2.64
CA GLY A 678 31.98 1.72 -2.44
C GLY A 678 32.43 3.15 -2.15
N VAL A 679 33.52 3.34 -1.40
CA VAL A 679 34.13 4.67 -1.16
C VAL A 679 34.75 5.24 -2.44
N LEU A 680 35.40 4.42 -3.26
CA LEU A 680 35.96 4.88 -4.54
C LEU A 680 34.87 5.21 -5.58
N ALA A 681 33.77 4.45 -5.58
CA ALA A 681 32.66 4.61 -6.51
C ALA A 681 32.03 6.01 -6.47
N ILE A 682 32.10 6.71 -5.32
CA ILE A 682 31.53 8.05 -5.19
C ILE A 682 32.23 9.12 -6.05
N VAL A 683 33.37 8.78 -6.67
CA VAL A 683 34.14 9.66 -7.54
C VAL A 683 33.61 9.61 -8.96
N ASP A 684 33.53 8.43 -9.56
CA ASP A 684 33.35 8.26 -11.01
C ASP A 684 32.22 7.32 -11.43
N GLU A 685 31.50 6.68 -10.51
CA GLU A 685 30.36 5.83 -10.83
C GLU A 685 29.03 6.60 -10.62
N VAL A 686 28.01 6.28 -11.41
CA VAL A 686 26.70 6.92 -11.30
C VAL A 686 26.07 6.63 -9.92
N MET A 687 25.55 7.67 -9.28
CA MET A 687 24.88 7.54 -7.99
C MET A 687 23.47 6.95 -8.13
N ALA A 688 23.28 5.71 -7.72
CA ALA A 688 22.04 4.96 -7.72
C ALA A 688 21.22 5.12 -6.42
N SER A 689 20.77 6.35 -6.11
CA SER A 689 19.99 6.63 -4.88
C SER A 689 18.69 5.86 -4.78
N ARG A 690 18.01 5.64 -5.92
CA ARG A 690 16.82 4.78 -5.99
C ARG A 690 17.10 3.37 -5.48
N ALA A 691 18.19 2.75 -5.96
CA ALA A 691 18.58 1.40 -5.55
C ALA A 691 19.01 1.35 -4.07
N THR A 692 19.63 2.41 -3.56
CA THR A 692 19.89 2.55 -2.12
C THR A 692 18.59 2.52 -1.34
N ALA A 693 17.58 3.29 -1.77
CA ALA A 693 16.26 3.35 -1.14
C ALA A 693 15.55 1.98 -1.16
N GLU A 694 15.55 1.30 -2.31
CA GLU A 694 15.03 -0.07 -2.47
C GLU A 694 15.74 -1.08 -1.53
N THR A 695 17.06 -0.98 -1.42
CA THR A 695 17.85 -1.86 -0.54
C THR A 695 17.54 -1.59 0.94
N LEU A 696 17.37 -0.32 1.32
CA LEU A 696 16.98 0.06 2.68
C LEU A 696 15.60 -0.48 3.06
N ASP A 697 14.63 -0.42 2.14
CA ASP A 697 13.29 -0.98 2.38
C ASP A 697 13.36 -2.51 2.52
N ALA A 698 14.18 -3.18 1.71
CA ALA A 698 14.40 -4.63 1.77
C ALA A 698 15.03 -5.11 3.09
N LEU A 699 15.85 -4.27 3.76
CA LEU A 699 16.37 -4.57 5.11
C LEU A 699 15.26 -4.64 6.18
N ARG A 700 14.08 -4.08 5.89
CA ARG A 700 12.91 -4.00 6.78
C ARG A 700 13.25 -3.45 8.19
N PRO A 701 14.03 -2.35 8.33
CA PRO A 701 14.26 -1.77 9.64
C PRO A 701 12.95 -1.24 10.24
N ASP A 702 12.98 -0.99 11.55
CA ASP A 702 11.89 -0.33 12.28
C ASP A 702 11.86 1.17 11.95
N ALA A 703 13.03 1.78 11.74
CA ALA A 703 13.17 3.17 11.30
C ALA A 703 14.49 3.39 10.52
N ILE A 704 14.53 4.45 9.71
CA ILE A 704 15.77 5.01 9.15
C ILE A 704 15.96 6.41 9.73
N VAL A 705 17.16 6.68 10.23
CA VAL A 705 17.48 7.95 10.90
C VAL A 705 18.58 8.66 10.12
N GLU A 706 18.29 9.85 9.59
CA GLU A 706 19.31 10.73 9.03
C GLU A 706 20.16 11.29 10.17
N LEU A 707 21.43 10.91 10.20
CA LEU A 707 22.43 11.35 11.17
C LEU A 707 23.12 12.61 10.63
N GLY A 708 22.37 13.70 10.61
CA GLY A 708 22.82 14.97 10.05
C GLY A 708 21.72 16.02 9.91
N LEU A 709 22.12 17.20 9.43
CA LEU A 709 21.25 18.37 9.31
C LEU A 709 20.71 18.53 7.87
N GLY A 710 19.51 19.11 7.77
CA GLY A 710 18.91 19.57 6.52
C GLY A 710 17.86 18.65 5.91
N GLY A 711 17.68 17.42 6.41
CA GLY A 711 16.57 16.53 6.02
C GLY A 711 16.61 16.09 4.54
N LYS A 712 17.76 16.19 3.88
CA LYS A 712 17.88 15.91 2.44
C LYS A 712 17.77 14.43 2.13
N SER A 713 18.30 13.57 3.00
CA SER A 713 18.18 12.12 2.89
C SER A 713 16.78 11.68 3.27
N VAL A 714 16.17 12.31 4.28
CA VAL A 714 14.74 12.10 4.60
C VAL A 714 13.88 12.38 3.38
N ARG A 715 14.06 13.53 2.73
CA ARG A 715 13.33 13.89 1.50
C ARG A 715 13.58 12.88 0.36
N LEU A 716 14.84 12.46 0.15
CA LEU A 716 15.17 11.43 -0.84
C LEU A 716 14.38 10.14 -0.60
N LEU A 717 14.27 9.69 0.65
CA LEU A 717 13.57 8.45 0.97
C LEU A 717 12.05 8.61 0.82
N VAL A 718 11.50 9.78 1.16
CA VAL A 718 10.09 10.13 0.92
C VAL A 718 9.78 10.19 -0.57
N ASP A 719 10.64 10.81 -1.38
CA ASP A 719 10.48 10.90 -2.84
C ASP A 719 10.65 9.55 -3.57
N ASN A 720 11.09 8.51 -2.85
CA ASN A 720 11.14 7.11 -3.29
C ASN A 720 10.02 6.25 -2.66
N ASP A 721 9.02 6.87 -2.05
CA ASP A 721 7.84 6.21 -1.48
C ASP A 721 8.17 5.12 -0.45
N LEU A 722 9.24 5.30 0.34
CA LEU A 722 9.60 4.30 1.35
C LEU A 722 8.49 4.12 2.37
N ASP A 723 8.15 2.86 2.63
CA ASP A 723 7.18 2.47 3.63
C ASP A 723 7.76 2.56 5.05
N VAL A 724 9.08 2.44 5.20
CA VAL A 724 9.79 2.61 6.48
C VAL A 724 9.64 4.04 7.02
N PRO A 725 9.34 4.22 8.32
CA PRO A 725 9.39 5.52 8.98
C PRO A 725 10.79 6.13 8.90
N VAL A 726 10.86 7.38 8.45
CA VAL A 726 12.12 8.12 8.26
C VAL A 726 12.09 9.43 9.03
N THR A 727 13.18 9.78 9.70
CA THR A 727 13.33 11.06 10.41
C THR A 727 14.80 11.49 10.49
N SER A 728 15.05 12.73 10.89
CA SER A 728 16.40 13.27 11.12
C SER A 728 16.71 13.32 12.61
N TYR A 729 17.96 13.06 12.96
CA TYR A 729 18.49 13.23 14.31
C TYR A 729 19.58 14.30 14.30
N THR A 730 19.34 15.38 15.04
CA THR A 730 20.22 16.56 15.05
C THR A 730 20.89 16.79 16.41
N GLY A 731 20.83 15.82 17.33
CA GLY A 731 21.45 15.90 18.64
C GLY A 731 20.63 16.61 19.72
N THR A 732 19.33 16.82 19.50
CA THR A 732 18.39 17.25 20.54
C THR A 732 18.22 16.15 21.58
N ALA A 733 18.32 16.49 22.87
CA ALA A 733 18.27 15.51 23.96
C ALA A 733 16.83 15.12 24.34
N GLY A 734 16.63 13.86 24.73
CA GLY A 734 15.46 13.41 25.49
C GLY A 734 14.15 13.32 24.69
N ASP A 735 13.06 13.84 25.27
CA ASP A 735 11.68 13.82 24.72
C ASP A 735 11.41 14.85 23.63
N ALA A 736 12.33 15.80 23.43
CA ALA A 736 12.24 16.76 22.34
C ALA A 736 12.56 16.13 20.97
N ASP A 737 13.23 14.97 20.96
CA ASP A 737 13.58 14.26 19.73
C ASP A 737 12.45 13.30 19.30
N PRO A 738 11.86 13.46 18.10
CA PRO A 738 10.75 12.63 17.64
C PRO A 738 11.11 11.14 17.57
N PHE A 739 12.35 10.81 17.19
CA PHE A 739 12.79 9.42 17.10
C PHE A 739 12.80 8.74 18.48
N LEU A 740 13.55 9.30 19.43
CA LEU A 740 13.67 8.73 20.76
C LEU A 740 12.32 8.72 21.51
N ARG A 741 11.50 9.75 21.33
CA ARG A 741 10.15 9.82 21.90
C ARG A 741 9.25 8.71 21.36
N ALA A 742 9.18 8.54 20.04
CA ALA A 742 8.35 7.50 19.42
C ALA A 742 8.75 6.11 19.92
N VAL A 743 10.06 5.82 19.96
CA VAL A 743 10.53 4.52 20.41
C VAL A 743 10.20 4.28 21.89
N ARG A 744 10.47 5.24 22.79
CA ARG A 744 10.16 5.11 24.23
C ARG A 744 8.68 4.85 24.49
N LEU A 745 7.80 5.63 23.85
CA LEU A 745 6.35 5.48 24.01
C LEU A 745 5.86 4.13 23.49
N THR A 746 6.39 3.70 22.34
CA THR A 746 6.08 2.39 21.77
C THR A 746 6.57 1.25 22.68
N ASP A 747 7.81 1.33 23.18
CA ASP A 747 8.40 0.33 24.06
C ASP A 747 7.62 0.23 25.38
N THR A 748 7.19 1.37 25.92
CA THR A 748 6.34 1.42 27.11
C THR A 748 5.01 0.70 26.87
N LEU A 749 4.33 0.99 25.76
CA LEU A 749 3.07 0.33 25.41
C LEU A 749 3.26 -1.17 25.15
N LEU A 750 4.33 -1.57 24.45
CA LEU A 750 4.61 -2.97 24.19
C LEU A 750 4.99 -3.74 25.46
N GLY A 751 5.72 -3.12 26.38
CA GLY A 751 6.02 -3.69 27.70
C GLY A 751 4.75 -3.94 28.51
N GLN A 752 3.86 -2.95 28.55
CA GLN A 752 2.55 -3.10 29.21
C GLN A 752 1.69 -4.20 28.57
N LEU A 753 1.68 -4.30 27.24
CA LEU A 753 1.01 -5.39 26.52
C LEU A 753 1.63 -6.76 26.86
N ALA A 754 2.96 -6.86 26.97
CA ALA A 754 3.62 -8.11 27.36
C ALA A 754 3.30 -8.51 28.82
N ASP A 755 3.26 -7.55 29.72
CA ASP A 755 2.87 -7.76 31.13
C ASP A 755 1.41 -8.27 31.22
N LEU A 756 0.48 -7.63 30.50
CA LEU A 756 -0.93 -8.07 30.44
C LEU A 756 -1.10 -9.43 29.78
N ARG A 757 -0.22 -9.80 28.84
CA ARG A 757 -0.27 -11.10 28.18
C ARG A 757 0.11 -12.24 29.12
N THR A 758 1.10 -12.03 29.98
CA THR A 758 1.66 -13.06 30.86
C THR A 758 1.01 -13.08 32.24
N GLY A 759 0.45 -11.96 32.69
CA GLY A 759 -0.21 -11.83 33.98
C GLY A 759 -1.73 -11.80 33.90
N ALA A 760 -2.42 -12.16 34.99
CA ALA A 760 -3.87 -12.00 35.14
C ALA A 760 -4.30 -10.55 35.47
N GLY A 761 -3.56 -9.57 34.96
CA GLY A 761 -3.73 -8.15 35.27
C GLY A 761 -5.06 -7.57 34.77
N ARG A 762 -5.40 -6.38 35.25
CA ARG A 762 -6.52 -5.57 34.77
C ARG A 762 -5.98 -4.31 34.08
N ILE A 763 -6.78 -3.72 33.20
CA ILE A 763 -6.48 -2.38 32.68
C ILE A 763 -6.53 -1.36 33.82
N THR A 764 -5.64 -0.37 33.78
CA THR A 764 -5.45 0.67 34.81
C THR A 764 -5.20 2.00 34.10
N ASP A 765 -5.26 3.12 34.82
CA ASP A 765 -5.01 4.45 34.25
C ASP A 765 -3.64 4.55 33.58
N ARG A 766 -2.62 3.86 34.12
CA ARG A 766 -1.29 3.77 33.51
C ARG A 766 -1.31 3.27 32.06
N HIS A 767 -2.22 2.33 31.75
CA HIS A 767 -2.36 1.79 30.39
C HIS A 767 -3.05 2.79 29.46
N HIS A 768 -4.08 3.49 29.96
CA HIS A 768 -4.75 4.54 29.20
C HIS A 768 -3.84 5.75 28.97
N ASP A 769 -3.04 6.14 29.95
CA ASP A 769 -2.08 7.25 29.82
C ASP A 769 -1.01 6.92 28.77
N ALA A 770 -0.50 5.69 28.73
CA ALA A 770 0.42 5.27 27.68
C ALA A 770 -0.21 5.35 26.29
N LEU A 771 -1.49 4.98 26.15
CA LEU A 771 -2.23 5.15 24.88
C LEU A 771 -2.39 6.63 24.53
N ARG A 772 -2.79 7.48 25.48
CA ARG A 772 -2.93 8.93 25.28
C ARG A 772 -1.62 9.56 24.82
N ASP A 773 -0.50 9.22 25.45
CA ASP A 773 0.80 9.75 25.09
C ASP A 773 1.25 9.30 23.70
N VAL A 774 0.97 8.04 23.34
CA VAL A 774 1.18 7.51 22.00
C VAL A 774 0.36 8.27 20.95
N PHE A 775 -0.94 8.46 21.18
CA PHE A 775 -1.78 9.17 20.21
C PHE A 775 -1.47 10.66 20.12
N ARG A 776 -1.14 11.32 21.24
CA ARG A 776 -0.69 12.71 21.25
C ARG A 776 0.61 12.87 20.44
N ALA A 777 1.59 12.00 20.65
CA ALA A 777 2.82 12.03 19.86
C ALA A 777 2.57 11.76 18.36
N ALA A 778 1.62 10.89 18.03
CA ALA A 778 1.21 10.65 16.64
C ALA A 778 0.53 11.87 16.00
N GLY A 779 -0.26 12.63 16.76
CA GLY A 779 -0.87 13.88 16.28
C GLY A 779 0.15 15.00 16.06
N GLU A 780 1.18 15.09 16.90
CA GLU A 780 2.19 16.15 16.84
C GLU A 780 3.24 15.93 15.72
N ASP A 781 3.57 14.68 15.38
CA ASP A 781 4.67 14.37 14.46
C ASP A 781 4.37 13.17 13.54
N ARG A 782 4.56 13.38 12.23
CA ARG A 782 4.28 12.37 11.19
C ARG A 782 5.20 11.14 11.29
N PHE A 783 6.44 11.28 11.76
CA PHE A 783 7.31 10.13 11.98
C PHE A 783 6.79 9.29 13.15
N CYS A 784 6.41 9.93 14.27
CA CYS A 784 5.79 9.25 15.40
C CYS A 784 4.55 8.45 14.96
N GLU A 785 3.63 9.08 14.21
CA GLU A 785 2.44 8.42 13.66
C GLU A 785 2.81 7.15 12.87
N ARG A 786 3.69 7.30 11.87
CA ARG A 786 4.10 6.18 11.00
C ARG A 786 4.81 5.07 11.77
N TYR A 787 5.68 5.44 12.70
CA TYR A 787 6.43 4.49 13.53
C TYR A 787 5.49 3.68 14.43
N LEU A 788 4.56 4.37 15.09
CA LEU A 788 3.57 3.79 15.99
C LEU A 788 2.66 2.82 15.23
N TYR A 789 2.00 3.27 14.16
CA TYR A 789 1.07 2.41 13.42
C TYR A 789 1.75 1.23 12.74
N ARG A 790 2.97 1.39 12.24
CA ARG A 790 3.75 0.26 11.71
C ARG A 790 4.07 -0.76 12.80
N THR A 791 4.52 -0.30 13.97
CA THR A 791 4.91 -1.20 15.06
C THR A 791 3.70 -1.90 15.67
N ILE A 792 2.66 -1.14 15.97
CA ILE A 792 1.40 -1.64 16.52
C ILE A 792 0.70 -2.56 15.51
N GLY A 793 0.67 -2.18 14.24
CA GLY A 793 0.06 -3.01 13.20
C GLY A 793 0.71 -4.38 13.06
N ARG A 794 2.01 -4.48 13.28
CA ARG A 794 2.69 -5.77 13.39
C ARG A 794 2.22 -6.58 14.58
N VAL A 795 2.06 -5.96 15.76
CA VAL A 795 1.56 -6.63 16.97
C VAL A 795 0.12 -7.12 16.81
N VAL A 796 -0.75 -6.29 16.26
CA VAL A 796 -2.15 -6.67 15.97
C VAL A 796 -2.18 -7.83 14.97
N ALA A 797 -1.40 -7.75 13.89
CA ALA A 797 -1.31 -8.81 12.89
C ALA A 797 -0.71 -10.12 13.45
N ASP A 798 0.31 -10.02 14.32
CA ASP A 798 0.90 -11.14 15.05
C ASP A 798 -0.15 -11.85 15.90
N GLU A 799 -0.95 -11.07 16.63
CA GLU A 799 -1.97 -11.64 17.50
C GLU A 799 -3.13 -12.27 16.72
N ALA A 800 -3.61 -11.59 15.68
CA ALA A 800 -4.67 -12.11 14.82
C ALA A 800 -4.31 -13.45 14.16
N ALA A 801 -3.02 -13.67 13.88
CA ALA A 801 -2.51 -14.88 13.24
C ALA A 801 -2.31 -16.07 14.19
N ARG A 802 -2.43 -15.90 15.51
CA ARG A 802 -2.19 -16.97 16.49
C ARG A 802 -3.33 -17.97 16.57
N HIS A 803 -2.95 -19.26 16.57
CA HIS A 803 -3.87 -20.39 16.75
C HIS A 803 -4.28 -20.61 18.21
N ASP A 804 -3.35 -20.45 19.16
CA ASP A 804 -3.64 -20.48 20.59
C ASP A 804 -3.91 -19.05 21.10
N ARG A 805 -5.14 -18.83 21.57
CA ARG A 805 -5.64 -17.54 22.05
C ARG A 805 -5.79 -17.53 23.57
N SER A 806 -4.81 -18.09 24.25
CA SER A 806 -4.72 -18.20 25.71
C SER A 806 -4.43 -16.87 26.43
N ALA A 807 -4.36 -15.73 25.72
CA ALA A 807 -4.08 -14.44 26.34
C ALA A 807 -5.25 -13.95 27.23
N PRO A 808 -4.97 -13.30 28.38
CA PRO A 808 -5.99 -12.79 29.28
C PRO A 808 -6.89 -11.72 28.64
N PRO A 809 -8.17 -11.56 29.09
CA PRO A 809 -9.10 -10.57 28.53
C PRO A 809 -8.56 -9.13 28.53
N ALA A 810 -7.83 -8.72 29.56
CA ALA A 810 -7.28 -7.37 29.67
C ALA A 810 -6.25 -7.05 28.58
N PHE A 811 -5.51 -8.04 28.09
CA PHE A 811 -4.60 -7.88 26.96
C PHE A 811 -5.37 -7.52 25.68
N HIS A 812 -6.46 -8.24 25.40
CA HIS A 812 -7.30 -7.99 24.23
C HIS A 812 -8.03 -6.66 24.34
N GLU A 813 -8.54 -6.30 25.52
CA GLU A 813 -9.24 -5.03 25.75
C GLU A 813 -8.33 -3.81 25.48
N LEU A 814 -7.05 -3.88 25.85
CA LEU A 814 -6.10 -2.80 25.56
C LEU A 814 -5.77 -2.72 24.06
N LEU A 815 -5.59 -3.86 23.41
CA LEU A 815 -5.33 -3.94 21.97
C LEU A 815 -6.53 -3.44 21.14
N GLU A 816 -7.75 -3.78 21.56
CA GLU A 816 -9.00 -3.30 20.96
C GLU A 816 -9.17 -1.79 21.16
N THR A 817 -8.89 -1.28 22.36
CA THR A 817 -8.91 0.18 22.62
C THR A 817 -7.98 0.93 21.67
N LEU A 818 -6.77 0.41 21.48
CA LEU A 818 -5.80 0.96 20.55
C LEU A 818 -6.31 0.91 19.09
N GLN A 819 -6.80 -0.24 18.65
CA GLN A 819 -7.35 -0.42 17.30
C GLN A 819 -8.55 0.50 17.03
N HIS A 820 -9.50 0.57 17.96
CA HIS A 820 -10.68 1.42 17.83
C HIS A 820 -10.31 2.90 17.82
N THR A 821 -9.40 3.32 18.71
CA THR A 821 -8.94 4.71 18.73
C THR A 821 -8.25 5.07 17.41
N CYS A 822 -7.42 4.18 16.85
CA CYS A 822 -6.85 4.38 15.52
C CYS A 822 -7.92 4.50 14.41
N ASN A 823 -8.89 3.59 14.39
CA ASN A 823 -9.93 3.53 13.35
C ASN A 823 -10.88 4.73 13.36
N TYR A 824 -11.11 5.32 14.53
CA TYR A 824 -12.09 6.40 14.73
C TYR A 824 -11.44 7.71 15.18
N ARG A 825 -10.13 7.87 14.99
CA ARG A 825 -9.37 9.06 15.41
C ARG A 825 -9.91 10.36 14.82
N ASP A 826 -10.48 10.32 13.62
CA ASP A 826 -11.05 11.51 12.96
C ASP A 826 -12.43 11.89 13.55
N HIS A 827 -12.94 11.10 14.50
CA HIS A 827 -14.23 11.28 15.16
C HIS A 827 -14.12 11.47 16.69
N VAL A 828 -12.90 11.47 17.24
CA VAL A 828 -12.60 11.72 18.65
C VAL A 828 -11.42 12.66 18.81
N ASP A 829 -11.37 13.40 19.91
CA ASP A 829 -10.26 14.32 20.21
C ASP A 829 -9.11 13.58 20.88
N VAL A 830 -8.32 12.86 20.06
CA VAL A 830 -7.16 12.09 20.54
C VAL A 830 -6.06 12.99 21.13
N GLU A 831 -5.99 14.26 20.71
CA GLU A 831 -5.02 15.23 21.22
C GLU A 831 -5.38 15.69 22.64
N ALA A 832 -6.67 15.92 22.90
CA ALA A 832 -7.20 16.16 24.24
C ALA A 832 -7.15 14.90 25.12
N GLY A 833 -6.93 13.72 24.54
CA GLY A 833 -6.76 12.45 25.26
C GLY A 833 -8.01 11.57 25.30
N GLU A 834 -8.95 11.74 24.37
CA GLU A 834 -10.06 10.81 24.16
C GLU A 834 -9.53 9.47 23.61
N LEU A 835 -10.02 8.36 24.18
CA LEU A 835 -9.74 7.00 23.73
C LEU A 835 -11.06 6.27 23.42
N VAL A 836 -11.09 5.49 22.35
CA VAL A 836 -12.25 4.65 22.00
C VAL A 836 -12.05 3.27 22.60
N LEU A 837 -12.73 2.98 23.70
CA LEU A 837 -12.66 1.68 24.40
C LEU A 837 -13.34 0.57 23.61
N GLN A 838 -14.42 0.92 22.89
CA GLN A 838 -15.20 -0.02 22.11
C GLN A 838 -15.85 0.69 20.94
N ALA A 839 -15.86 0.05 19.77
CA ALA A 839 -16.65 0.49 18.63
C ALA A 839 -17.57 -0.65 18.18
N ARG A 840 -18.86 -0.35 17.99
CA ARG A 840 -19.85 -1.29 17.49
C ARG A 840 -20.52 -0.73 16.26
N LEU A 841 -20.34 -1.39 15.14
CA LEU A 841 -21.09 -1.09 13.94
C LEU A 841 -22.48 -1.74 14.08
N ARG A 842 -23.51 -0.95 13.79
CA ARG A 842 -24.93 -1.32 13.94
C ARG A 842 -25.68 -0.94 12.68
N LYS A 843 -26.67 -1.77 12.34
CA LYS A 843 -27.60 -1.49 11.24
C LYS A 843 -29.00 -1.27 11.78
N ARG A 844 -29.63 -0.16 11.35
CA ARG A 844 -31.03 0.12 11.68
C ARG A 844 -31.95 -0.74 10.82
N ILE A 845 -32.57 -1.74 11.44
CA ILE A 845 -33.51 -2.67 10.76
C ILE A 845 -34.98 -2.42 11.13
N VAL A 846 -35.23 -1.52 12.07
CA VAL A 846 -36.54 -1.02 12.51
C VAL A 846 -36.43 0.48 12.77
N GLY A 847 -37.49 1.26 12.53
CA GLY A 847 -37.49 2.71 12.73
C GLY A 847 -38.14 3.49 11.57
N ALA A 848 -37.81 4.78 11.47
CA ALA A 848 -38.26 5.65 10.39
C ALA A 848 -37.70 5.19 9.04
N ALA A 849 -38.48 5.32 7.96
CA ALA A 849 -38.13 4.79 6.65
C ALA A 849 -36.82 5.35 6.08
N GLU A 850 -36.51 6.61 6.35
CA GLU A 850 -35.26 7.27 5.97
C GLU A 850 -34.01 6.68 6.63
N ASP A 851 -34.17 6.06 7.81
CA ASP A 851 -33.07 5.52 8.61
C ASP A 851 -32.87 4.00 8.40
N LEU A 852 -33.82 3.32 7.76
CA LEU A 852 -33.76 1.88 7.56
C LEU A 852 -32.61 1.49 6.61
N GLY A 853 -31.84 0.49 7.02
CA GLY A 853 -30.64 0.03 6.31
C GLY A 853 -29.41 0.88 6.56
N GLN A 854 -29.54 2.05 7.19
CA GLN A 854 -28.39 2.88 7.53
C GLN A 854 -27.50 2.19 8.57
N VAL A 855 -26.21 2.23 8.28
CA VAL A 855 -25.16 1.72 9.14
C VAL A 855 -24.59 2.89 9.95
N TYR A 856 -24.48 2.68 11.26
CA TYR A 856 -23.95 3.68 12.19
C TYR A 856 -22.99 3.01 13.17
N ALA A 857 -22.04 3.77 13.71
CA ALA A 857 -21.10 3.28 14.73
C ALA A 857 -21.47 3.84 16.10
N GLU A 858 -21.56 2.98 17.11
CA GLU A 858 -21.59 3.36 18.51
C GLU A 858 -20.20 3.23 19.09
N LEU A 859 -19.66 4.35 19.57
CA LEU A 859 -18.38 4.46 20.22
C LEU A 859 -18.57 4.61 21.71
N LYS A 860 -17.87 3.80 22.49
CA LYS A 860 -17.67 4.00 23.92
C LYS A 860 -16.35 4.73 24.11
N VAL A 861 -16.41 6.00 24.46
CA VAL A 861 -15.26 6.91 24.52
C VAL A 861 -14.91 7.18 25.99
N LEU A 862 -13.62 7.06 26.33
CA LEU A 862 -13.05 7.50 27.59
C LEU A 862 -12.42 8.87 27.39
N ASP A 863 -12.88 9.88 28.12
CA ASP A 863 -12.32 11.22 28.03
C ASP A 863 -11.04 11.39 28.87
N ALA A 864 -10.44 12.59 28.83
CA ALA A 864 -9.23 12.93 29.59
C ALA A 864 -9.44 12.90 31.11
N ALA A 865 -10.66 13.13 31.59
CA ALA A 865 -11.01 13.08 33.01
C ALA A 865 -11.27 11.65 33.51
N GLY A 866 -11.22 10.65 32.62
CA GLY A 866 -11.52 9.26 32.94
C GLY A 866 -13.00 8.93 32.95
N VAL A 867 -13.86 9.81 32.40
CA VAL A 867 -15.30 9.59 32.29
C VAL A 867 -15.60 8.89 30.98
N VAL A 868 -16.45 7.86 31.06
CA VAL A 868 -16.87 7.08 29.90
C VAL A 868 -18.20 7.61 29.37
N GLY A 869 -18.22 7.99 28.10
CA GLY A 869 -19.41 8.40 27.36
C GLY A 869 -19.70 7.51 26.15
N ASN A 870 -20.95 7.51 25.68
CA ASN A 870 -21.34 6.87 24.43
C ASN A 870 -21.56 7.94 23.35
N ARG A 871 -21.04 7.72 22.15
CA ARG A 871 -21.18 8.59 20.97
C ARG A 871 -21.68 7.77 19.79
N SER A 872 -22.69 8.23 19.06
CA SER A 872 -23.20 7.57 17.86
C SER A 872 -22.81 8.36 16.62
N LEU A 873 -22.15 7.71 15.66
CA LEU A 873 -21.77 8.27 14.37
C LEU A 873 -22.75 7.79 13.31
N THR A 874 -23.58 8.70 12.80
CA THR A 874 -24.67 8.41 11.84
C THR A 874 -24.20 8.21 10.40
N ARG A 875 -22.94 8.56 10.08
CA ARG A 875 -22.30 8.25 8.80
C ARG A 875 -20.96 7.60 9.08
N VAL A 876 -20.83 6.35 8.70
CA VAL A 876 -19.56 5.62 8.73
C VAL A 876 -19.23 5.30 7.28
N GLU A 877 -18.03 5.67 6.82
CA GLU A 877 -17.54 5.36 5.46
C GLU A 877 -17.26 3.86 5.25
N GLN A 878 -17.54 3.02 6.24
CA GLN A 878 -17.29 1.58 6.18
C GLN A 878 -18.40 0.89 5.38
N HIS A 879 -18.00 0.18 4.32
CA HIS A 879 -18.88 -0.72 3.59
C HIS A 879 -19.25 -1.91 4.48
N GLU A 880 -20.53 -2.03 4.84
CA GLU A 880 -21.06 -3.23 5.50
C GLU A 880 -21.34 -4.30 4.45
N VAL A 881 -20.97 -5.53 4.79
CA VAL A 881 -21.38 -6.73 4.07
C VAL A 881 -22.08 -7.68 5.05
N VAL A 882 -23.30 -8.09 4.73
CA VAL A 882 -24.05 -9.06 5.55
C VAL A 882 -23.86 -10.46 4.99
N VAL A 883 -23.31 -11.38 5.78
CA VAL A 883 -23.23 -12.81 5.40
C VAL A 883 -24.25 -13.61 6.19
N VAL A 884 -25.17 -14.28 5.50
CA VAL A 884 -26.11 -15.22 6.12
C VAL A 884 -25.55 -16.63 6.01
N HIS A 885 -25.25 -17.21 7.17
CA HIS A 885 -24.75 -18.57 7.29
C HIS A 885 -25.89 -19.56 7.51
N PHE A 886 -25.86 -20.65 6.75
CA PHE A 886 -26.71 -21.82 6.93
C PHE A 886 -25.86 -23.00 7.36
N ASP A 887 -26.19 -23.59 8.50
CA ASP A 887 -25.44 -24.70 9.10
C ASP A 887 -26.41 -25.75 9.65
N HIS A 888 -25.93 -26.97 9.85
CA HIS A 888 -26.65 -28.01 10.57
C HIS A 888 -27.00 -27.50 11.98
N LEU A 889 -28.26 -27.68 12.40
CA LEU A 889 -28.80 -27.13 13.65
C LEU A 889 -28.44 -28.04 14.84
N PRO A 890 -27.33 -27.79 15.56
CA PRO A 890 -26.84 -28.72 16.57
C PRO A 890 -27.74 -28.61 17.80
N GLY A 891 -28.31 -29.73 18.25
CA GLY A 891 -29.17 -29.78 19.43
C GLY A 891 -30.64 -29.44 19.19
N LEU A 892 -31.07 -29.23 17.94
CA LEU A 892 -32.48 -29.22 17.57
C LEU A 892 -32.87 -30.63 17.13
N ASP A 893 -33.52 -31.37 18.04
CA ASP A 893 -34.03 -32.70 17.70
C ASP A 893 -35.19 -32.60 16.69
N TYR A 894 -35.54 -33.71 16.07
CA TYR A 894 -36.58 -33.71 15.05
C TYR A 894 -37.95 -33.32 15.60
N ALA A 895 -38.25 -33.62 16.87
CA ALA A 895 -39.53 -33.28 17.48
C ALA A 895 -39.66 -31.75 17.63
N ASP A 896 -38.59 -31.08 18.06
CA ASP A 896 -38.52 -29.63 18.15
C ASP A 896 -38.55 -28.97 16.77
N LEU A 897 -37.84 -29.53 15.78
CA LEU A 897 -37.90 -29.05 14.40
C LEU A 897 -39.31 -29.15 13.81
N ALA A 898 -40.00 -30.28 14.02
CA ALA A 898 -41.37 -30.49 13.55
C ALA A 898 -42.35 -29.55 14.27
N ALA A 899 -42.21 -29.35 15.58
CA ALA A 899 -43.01 -28.41 16.35
C ALA A 899 -42.82 -26.96 15.87
N ASN A 900 -41.57 -26.53 15.67
CA ASN A 900 -41.24 -25.20 15.17
C ASN A 900 -41.72 -24.99 13.73
N THR A 901 -41.56 -25.99 12.86
CA THR A 901 -42.06 -25.94 11.49
C THR A 901 -43.57 -25.82 11.48
N ARG A 902 -44.29 -26.61 12.29
CA ARG A 902 -45.75 -26.50 12.43
C ARG A 902 -46.18 -25.11 12.89
N LEU A 903 -45.52 -24.56 13.91
CA LEU A 903 -45.79 -23.22 14.37
C LEU A 903 -45.61 -22.20 13.24
N LEU A 904 -44.56 -22.31 12.42
CA LEU A 904 -44.36 -21.44 11.26
C LEU A 904 -45.45 -21.61 10.21
N LEU A 905 -45.84 -22.84 9.86
CA LEU A 905 -46.89 -23.12 8.88
C LEU A 905 -48.26 -22.60 9.35
N ASP A 906 -48.57 -22.74 10.63
CA ASP A 906 -49.83 -22.29 11.24
C ASP A 906 -49.90 -20.75 11.37
N THR A 907 -48.75 -20.07 11.49
CA THR A 907 -48.69 -18.62 11.75
C THR A 907 -48.27 -17.75 10.56
N GLN A 908 -47.65 -18.32 9.53
CA GLN A 908 -47.10 -17.57 8.40
C GLN A 908 -47.61 -18.12 7.05
N PRO A 909 -48.46 -17.38 6.30
CA PRO A 909 -48.99 -17.83 5.01
C PRO A 909 -47.91 -18.16 3.98
N LEU A 910 -46.80 -17.40 3.94
CA LEU A 910 -45.68 -17.66 3.04
C LEU A 910 -44.97 -18.98 3.37
N ALA A 911 -44.86 -19.34 4.66
CA ALA A 911 -44.30 -20.62 5.06
C ALA A 911 -45.14 -21.78 4.53
N ARG A 912 -46.47 -21.69 4.68
CA ARG A 912 -47.41 -22.68 4.14
C ARG A 912 -47.28 -22.81 2.63
N GLN A 913 -47.24 -21.69 1.92
CA GLN A 913 -47.08 -21.69 0.47
C GLN A 913 -45.77 -22.37 0.01
N ILE A 914 -44.64 -22.04 0.65
CA ILE A 914 -43.34 -22.66 0.32
C ILE A 914 -43.41 -24.17 0.56
N TYR A 915 -43.98 -24.57 1.69
CA TYR A 915 -44.11 -25.98 2.05
C TYR A 915 -44.96 -26.76 1.06
N ASP A 916 -46.16 -26.26 0.74
CA ASP A 916 -47.08 -26.91 -0.22
C ASP A 916 -46.45 -27.03 -1.61
N GLN A 917 -45.76 -25.98 -2.09
CA GLN A 917 -45.07 -26.00 -3.38
C GLN A 917 -43.96 -27.06 -3.45
N VAL A 918 -43.17 -27.19 -2.38
CA VAL A 918 -42.13 -28.22 -2.32
C VAL A 918 -42.77 -29.60 -2.28
N PHE A 919 -43.83 -29.77 -1.48
CA PHE A 919 -44.51 -31.04 -1.33
C PHE A 919 -45.14 -31.53 -2.65
N ASP A 920 -45.86 -30.65 -3.35
CA ASP A 920 -46.45 -30.91 -4.68
C ASP A 920 -45.36 -31.30 -5.69
N SER A 921 -44.21 -30.61 -5.66
CA SER A 921 -43.09 -30.85 -6.58
C SER A 921 -42.34 -32.17 -6.29
N LEU A 922 -42.39 -32.65 -5.05
CA LEU A 922 -41.79 -33.93 -4.67
C LEU A 922 -42.71 -35.12 -4.97
N GLY A 923 -44.00 -34.89 -5.25
CA GLY A 923 -44.95 -35.95 -5.59
C GLY A 923 -45.22 -36.93 -4.44
N VAL A 924 -45.07 -36.45 -3.20
CA VAL A 924 -45.33 -37.21 -1.97
C VAL A 924 -46.82 -37.12 -1.66
N ALA A 925 -47.46 -38.21 -1.24
CA ALA A 925 -48.85 -38.18 -0.79
C ALA A 925 -48.94 -37.44 0.56
N ASP A 926 -49.94 -36.56 0.74
CA ASP A 926 -50.11 -35.73 1.95
C ASP A 926 -50.67 -36.58 3.10
N ASP A 927 -49.84 -37.46 3.64
CA ASP A 927 -50.18 -38.42 4.69
C ASP A 927 -50.22 -37.78 6.09
N GLY A 928 -50.07 -36.45 6.17
CA GLY A 928 -49.72 -35.78 7.42
C GLY A 928 -48.24 -35.90 7.75
N PHE A 929 -47.38 -35.66 6.76
CA PHE A 929 -45.93 -35.88 6.75
C PHE A 929 -45.14 -35.16 7.86
N LEU A 930 -45.72 -34.14 8.49
CA LEU A 930 -45.24 -33.45 9.70
C LEU A 930 -46.29 -33.39 10.83
N THR A 931 -47.44 -34.07 10.68
CA THR A 931 -48.63 -33.87 11.52
C THR A 931 -49.08 -35.09 12.34
N LEU A 932 -48.33 -36.19 12.38
CA LEU A 932 -48.67 -37.30 13.29
C LEU A 932 -48.03 -37.09 14.68
N PRO A 933 -48.82 -36.78 15.73
CA PRO A 933 -48.32 -36.84 17.09
C PRO A 933 -47.98 -38.31 17.38
N GLY A 934 -46.69 -38.61 17.61
CA GLY A 934 -46.25 -39.95 18.03
C GLY A 934 -45.33 -40.72 17.07
N VAL A 935 -44.83 -40.11 15.98
CA VAL A 935 -43.75 -40.72 15.18
C VAL A 935 -42.43 -40.56 15.94
N THR A 936 -41.94 -41.63 16.55
CA THR A 936 -40.68 -41.63 17.34
C THR A 936 -39.42 -41.70 16.49
N THR A 937 -39.52 -41.87 15.17
CA THR A 937 -38.35 -41.92 14.26
C THR A 937 -38.73 -41.42 12.86
N PRO A 938 -38.19 -40.28 12.39
CA PRO A 938 -38.47 -39.75 11.06
C PRO A 938 -37.80 -40.56 9.95
N THR A 939 -38.39 -40.57 8.76
CA THR A 939 -37.72 -41.07 7.56
C THR A 939 -36.61 -40.11 7.10
N VAL A 940 -35.67 -40.60 6.29
CA VAL A 940 -34.59 -39.76 5.73
C VAL A 940 -35.15 -38.61 4.89
N ASP A 941 -36.22 -38.85 4.12
CA ASP A 941 -36.89 -37.81 3.34
C ASP A 941 -37.55 -36.76 4.24
N GLN A 942 -38.13 -37.16 5.37
CA GLN A 942 -38.70 -36.26 6.38
C GLN A 942 -37.62 -35.40 7.06
N LEU A 943 -36.44 -35.98 7.34
CA LEU A 943 -35.31 -35.24 7.88
C LEU A 943 -34.78 -34.22 6.87
N ALA A 944 -34.57 -34.63 5.62
CA ALA A 944 -34.08 -33.75 4.57
C ALA A 944 -35.04 -32.58 4.30
N LEU A 945 -36.33 -32.88 4.14
CA LEU A 945 -37.37 -31.87 3.96
C LEU A 945 -37.43 -30.93 5.17
N GLY A 946 -37.44 -31.48 6.39
CA GLY A 946 -37.51 -30.72 7.63
C GLY A 946 -36.39 -29.69 7.76
N TYR A 947 -35.13 -30.11 7.62
CA TYR A 947 -33.99 -29.20 7.83
C TYR A 947 -33.86 -28.13 6.74
N LEU A 948 -33.95 -28.52 5.47
CA LEU A 948 -33.76 -27.58 4.35
C LEU A 948 -34.92 -26.60 4.20
N VAL A 949 -36.17 -27.09 4.24
CA VAL A 949 -37.36 -26.23 4.06
C VAL A 949 -37.53 -25.28 5.23
N TYR A 950 -37.23 -25.72 6.46
CA TYR A 950 -37.29 -24.87 7.65
C TYR A 950 -36.32 -23.68 7.54
N GLN A 951 -35.03 -23.92 7.28
CA GLN A 951 -34.04 -22.84 7.17
C GLN A 951 -34.28 -21.93 5.98
N TYR A 952 -34.65 -22.50 4.82
CA TYR A 952 -35.04 -21.72 3.65
C TYR A 952 -36.23 -20.79 3.97
N THR A 953 -37.26 -21.32 4.63
CA THR A 953 -38.46 -20.56 5.00
C THR A 953 -38.14 -19.45 5.98
N LEU A 954 -37.31 -19.71 7.00
CA LEU A 954 -36.83 -18.69 7.93
C LEU A 954 -36.12 -17.55 7.22
N PHE A 955 -35.21 -17.86 6.29
CA PHE A 955 -34.53 -16.84 5.50
C PHE A 955 -35.51 -16.01 4.65
N ARG A 956 -36.48 -16.66 3.99
CA ARG A 956 -37.51 -15.95 3.20
C ARG A 956 -38.38 -15.04 4.06
N LEU A 957 -38.78 -15.49 5.24
CA LEU A 957 -39.53 -14.68 6.21
C LEU A 957 -38.69 -13.52 6.75
N LEU A 958 -37.40 -13.74 7.01
CA LEU A 958 -36.48 -12.69 7.44
C LEU A 958 -36.34 -11.61 6.37
N ARG A 959 -36.16 -11.98 5.09
CA ARG A 959 -36.13 -11.02 3.97
C ARG A 959 -37.45 -10.26 3.81
N LEU A 960 -38.59 -10.92 4.01
CA LEU A 960 -39.90 -10.30 3.90
C LEU A 960 -40.16 -9.29 5.02
N HIS A 961 -39.92 -9.69 6.26
CA HIS A 961 -40.30 -8.90 7.45
C HIS A 961 -39.22 -7.90 7.89
N ARG A 962 -37.97 -8.10 7.46
CA ARG A 962 -36.81 -7.25 7.79
C ARG A 962 -35.97 -6.96 6.53
N PRO A 963 -36.56 -6.36 5.47
CA PRO A 963 -35.84 -6.09 4.23
C PRO A 963 -34.63 -5.18 4.44
N ALA A 964 -34.70 -4.29 5.44
CA ALA A 964 -33.62 -3.39 5.82
C ALA A 964 -32.31 -4.10 6.22
N ALA A 965 -32.38 -5.35 6.71
CA ALA A 965 -31.17 -6.13 7.01
C ALA A 965 -30.35 -6.44 5.74
N PHE A 966 -31.00 -6.47 4.59
CA PHE A 966 -30.44 -6.86 3.29
C PHE A 966 -30.30 -5.67 2.32
N LEU A 967 -30.47 -4.43 2.80
CA LEU A 967 -30.08 -3.24 2.06
C LEU A 967 -28.54 -3.21 1.98
N HIS A 968 -27.97 -2.98 0.80
CA HIS A 968 -26.53 -3.13 0.47
C HIS A 968 -26.06 -4.59 0.25
N ASP A 969 -24.75 -4.78 0.07
CA ASP A 969 -24.15 -6.05 -0.30
C ASP A 969 -24.39 -7.13 0.78
N HIS A 970 -24.90 -8.28 0.34
CA HIS A 970 -25.06 -9.44 1.20
C HIS A 970 -24.75 -10.73 0.46
N TYR A 971 -24.26 -11.71 1.20
CA TYR A 971 -23.83 -13.01 0.69
C TYR A 971 -24.47 -14.14 1.50
N LEU A 972 -24.57 -15.31 0.87
CA LEU A 972 -25.01 -16.54 1.53
C LEU A 972 -23.83 -17.49 1.69
N ALA A 973 -23.75 -18.20 2.80
CA ALA A 973 -22.68 -19.17 3.04
C ALA A 973 -23.27 -20.45 3.66
N GLY A 974 -22.68 -21.59 3.32
CA GLY A 974 -23.01 -22.87 3.95
C GLY A 974 -21.75 -23.52 4.51
N SER A 975 -21.72 -23.85 5.81
CA SER A 975 -20.51 -24.43 6.42
C SER A 975 -20.46 -25.96 6.36
N ASP A 976 -21.53 -26.60 5.87
CA ASP A 976 -21.64 -28.04 5.67
C ASP A 976 -22.51 -28.36 4.44
N PRO A 977 -22.62 -29.64 4.00
CA PRO A 977 -23.39 -29.99 2.82
C PRO A 977 -24.88 -29.61 2.87
N MET A 978 -25.51 -29.60 4.04
CA MET A 978 -26.92 -29.19 4.19
C MET A 978 -27.04 -27.66 4.05
N GLY A 979 -26.20 -26.93 4.78
CA GLY A 979 -26.10 -25.48 4.72
C GLY A 979 -25.77 -24.96 3.33
N TRP A 980 -24.85 -25.64 2.62
CA TRP A 980 -24.51 -25.34 1.24
C TRP A 980 -25.73 -25.44 0.31
N LEU A 981 -26.51 -26.51 0.46
CA LEU A 981 -27.73 -26.72 -0.32
C LEU A 981 -28.82 -25.68 0.01
N VAL A 982 -28.96 -25.27 1.27
CA VAL A 982 -29.86 -24.15 1.64
C VAL A 982 -29.37 -22.86 1.00
N ALA A 983 -28.07 -22.55 1.01
CA ALA A 983 -27.49 -21.36 0.39
C ALA A 983 -27.72 -21.33 -1.13
N LEU A 984 -27.58 -22.47 -1.82
CA LEU A 984 -27.89 -22.61 -3.24
C LEU A 984 -29.37 -22.37 -3.54
N ALA A 985 -30.29 -22.89 -2.72
CA ALA A 985 -31.71 -22.65 -2.88
C ALA A 985 -32.10 -21.20 -2.57
N ALA A 986 -31.57 -20.65 -1.47
CA ALA A 986 -31.85 -19.30 -0.99
C ALA A 986 -31.31 -18.20 -1.92
N SER A 987 -30.19 -18.48 -2.62
CA SER A 987 -29.64 -17.62 -3.67
C SER A 987 -30.39 -17.70 -5.00
N GLY A 988 -31.31 -18.67 -5.16
CA GLY A 988 -31.96 -18.94 -6.45
C GLY A 988 -31.10 -19.70 -7.45
N ALA A 989 -29.88 -20.11 -7.08
CA ALA A 989 -29.01 -20.93 -7.93
C ALA A 989 -29.55 -22.34 -8.16
N ALA A 990 -30.29 -22.91 -7.21
CA ALA A 990 -30.92 -24.22 -7.32
C ALA A 990 -32.40 -24.18 -6.91
N ALA A 991 -33.23 -25.06 -7.47
CA ALA A 991 -34.60 -25.22 -7.02
C ALA A 991 -34.64 -25.97 -5.67
N LEU A 992 -35.45 -25.49 -4.72
CA LEU A 992 -35.58 -26.10 -3.39
C LEU A 992 -35.93 -27.61 -3.42
N PRO A 993 -36.86 -28.09 -4.29
CA PRO A 993 -37.15 -29.53 -4.38
C PRO A 993 -35.94 -30.37 -4.82
N ASP A 994 -35.09 -29.84 -5.71
CA ASP A 994 -33.93 -30.58 -6.24
C ASP A 994 -32.84 -30.73 -5.17
N VAL A 995 -32.61 -29.68 -4.37
CA VAL A 995 -31.65 -29.76 -3.26
C VAL A 995 -32.17 -30.67 -2.13
N VAL A 996 -33.48 -30.74 -1.88
CA VAL A 996 -34.08 -31.69 -0.92
C VAL A 996 -33.85 -33.13 -1.38
N ARG A 997 -34.06 -33.43 -2.67
CA ARG A 997 -33.80 -34.77 -3.24
C ARG A 997 -32.32 -35.17 -3.14
N LEU A 998 -31.41 -34.24 -3.41
CA LEU A 998 -29.97 -34.48 -3.26
C LEU A 998 -29.60 -34.76 -1.80
N TYR A 999 -30.08 -33.95 -0.86
CA TYR A 999 -29.78 -34.17 0.55
C TYR A 999 -30.39 -35.46 1.10
N ALA A 1000 -31.59 -35.84 0.67
CA ALA A 1000 -32.20 -37.11 1.03
C ALA A 1000 -31.39 -38.32 0.50
N ALA A 1001 -30.92 -38.26 -0.75
CA ALA A 1001 -30.05 -39.30 -1.32
C ALA A 1001 -28.70 -39.39 -0.57
N TYR A 1002 -28.14 -38.23 -0.22
CA TYR A 1002 -26.91 -38.12 0.58
C TYR A 1002 -27.08 -38.74 1.97
N LEU A 1003 -28.16 -38.42 2.69
CA LEU A 1003 -28.44 -38.99 4.01
C LEU A 1003 -28.74 -40.50 3.97
N ARG A 1004 -29.35 -41.01 2.89
CA ARG A 1004 -29.65 -42.44 2.75
C ARG A 1004 -28.40 -43.30 2.56
N SER A 1005 -27.41 -42.78 1.85
CA SER A 1005 -26.41 -43.64 1.21
C SER A 1005 -24.97 -43.11 1.19
N GLY A 1006 -24.72 -41.88 1.63
CA GLY A 1006 -23.41 -41.23 1.59
C GLY A 1006 -23.04 -40.68 0.21
N THR A 1007 -21.82 -40.14 0.06
CA THR A 1007 -21.34 -39.45 -1.16
C THR A 1007 -21.02 -40.36 -2.34
N GLY A 1008 -20.82 -41.67 -2.11
CA GLY A 1008 -20.23 -42.58 -3.10
C GLY A 1008 -21.20 -43.48 -3.88
N THR A 1009 -22.51 -43.31 -3.77
CA THR A 1009 -23.48 -44.18 -4.45
C THR A 1009 -23.95 -43.61 -5.78
N GLU A 1010 -24.34 -44.49 -6.71
CA GLU A 1010 -24.93 -44.08 -8.00
C GLU A 1010 -26.18 -43.20 -7.82
N GLU A 1011 -26.96 -43.42 -6.74
CA GLU A 1011 -28.14 -42.61 -6.43
C GLU A 1011 -27.76 -41.18 -6.02
N ALA A 1012 -26.79 -41.02 -5.12
CA ALA A 1012 -26.31 -39.71 -4.68
C ALA A 1012 -25.60 -38.96 -5.82
N GLN A 1013 -24.80 -39.67 -6.61
CA GLN A 1013 -24.10 -39.09 -7.78
C GLN A 1013 -25.10 -38.64 -8.86
N ALA A 1014 -26.12 -39.46 -9.16
CA ALA A 1014 -27.17 -39.08 -10.10
C ALA A 1014 -28.02 -37.90 -9.60
N ALA A 1015 -28.24 -37.78 -8.28
CA ALA A 1015 -28.90 -36.62 -7.70
C ALA A 1015 -28.02 -35.36 -7.76
N LEU A 1016 -26.71 -35.51 -7.52
CA LEU A 1016 -25.74 -34.41 -7.61
C LEU A 1016 -25.64 -33.89 -9.04
N ASP A 1017 -25.49 -34.77 -10.03
CA ASP A 1017 -25.40 -34.38 -11.44
C ASP A 1017 -26.69 -33.72 -11.94
N ARG A 1018 -27.86 -34.10 -11.43
CA ARG A 1018 -29.13 -33.39 -11.69
C ARG A 1018 -29.11 -31.96 -11.14
N VAL A 1019 -28.69 -31.77 -9.89
CA VAL A 1019 -28.59 -30.42 -9.28
C VAL A 1019 -27.59 -29.57 -10.07
N LEU A 1020 -26.39 -30.10 -10.36
CA LEU A 1020 -25.35 -29.40 -11.11
C LEU A 1020 -25.82 -28.98 -12.51
N ALA A 1021 -26.50 -29.87 -13.24
CA ALA A 1021 -27.06 -29.54 -14.55
C ALA A 1021 -28.10 -28.41 -14.47
N SER A 1022 -28.89 -28.38 -13.39
CA SER A 1022 -29.96 -27.40 -13.15
C SER A 1022 -29.52 -26.06 -12.56
N LEU A 1023 -28.24 -25.93 -12.16
CA LEU A 1023 -27.73 -24.71 -11.51
C LEU A 1023 -27.91 -23.47 -12.41
N ARG A 1024 -28.19 -22.33 -11.77
CA ARG A 1024 -28.36 -21.02 -12.40
C ARG A 1024 -27.42 -20.01 -11.77
N THR A 1025 -27.27 -18.87 -12.42
CA THR A 1025 -26.63 -17.69 -11.82
C THR A 1025 -27.42 -17.29 -10.57
N PRO A 1026 -26.77 -17.16 -9.41
CA PRO A 1026 -27.44 -16.80 -8.17
C PRO A 1026 -27.90 -15.33 -8.20
N GLU A 1027 -29.07 -15.06 -7.63
CA GLU A 1027 -29.57 -13.70 -7.35
C GLU A 1027 -28.79 -13.04 -6.20
N VAL A 1028 -28.28 -13.84 -5.26
CA VAL A 1028 -27.44 -13.43 -4.14
C VAL A 1028 -26.17 -14.28 -4.15
N PRO A 1029 -24.96 -13.71 -4.22
CA PRO A 1029 -23.76 -14.53 -4.40
C PRO A 1029 -23.53 -15.44 -3.19
N VAL A 1030 -23.06 -16.66 -3.47
CA VAL A 1030 -22.78 -17.68 -2.46
C VAL A 1030 -21.27 -17.69 -2.18
N LEU A 1031 -20.84 -17.62 -0.93
CA LEU A 1031 -19.42 -17.70 -0.58
C LEU A 1031 -18.96 -19.15 -0.62
N SER A 1032 -17.84 -19.42 -1.29
CA SER A 1032 -17.12 -20.70 -1.17
C SER A 1032 -16.59 -20.91 0.25
N SER A 1033 -16.15 -22.14 0.56
CA SER A 1033 -15.45 -22.44 1.82
C SER A 1033 -14.15 -21.64 2.02
N ALA A 1034 -13.60 -21.06 0.95
CA ALA A 1034 -12.45 -20.14 0.99
C ALA A 1034 -12.86 -18.67 1.19
N GLY A 1035 -14.15 -18.37 1.28
CA GLY A 1035 -14.70 -17.01 1.40
C GLY A 1035 -14.79 -16.24 0.08
N THR A 1036 -14.68 -16.91 -1.08
CA THR A 1036 -14.79 -16.27 -2.40
C THR A 1036 -16.26 -16.18 -2.83
N PRO A 1037 -16.78 -14.98 -3.17
CA PRO A 1037 -18.12 -14.85 -3.72
C PRO A 1037 -18.24 -15.54 -5.09
N LEU A 1038 -19.17 -16.49 -5.19
CA LEU A 1038 -19.45 -17.25 -6.40
C LEU A 1038 -20.68 -16.68 -7.09
N GLN A 1039 -20.49 -16.18 -8.31
CA GLN A 1039 -21.56 -15.67 -9.16
C GLN A 1039 -21.68 -16.45 -10.48
N ALA A 1040 -20.61 -17.12 -10.94
CA ALA A 1040 -20.67 -17.90 -12.15
C ALA A 1040 -21.16 -19.33 -11.85
N LYS A 1041 -22.02 -19.85 -12.74
CA LYS A 1041 -22.51 -21.23 -12.69
C LYS A 1041 -21.35 -22.24 -12.57
N ILE A 1042 -20.28 -22.04 -13.34
CA ILE A 1042 -19.13 -22.96 -13.37
C ILE A 1042 -18.41 -23.06 -12.01
N ASP A 1043 -18.32 -21.95 -11.28
CA ASP A 1043 -17.65 -21.93 -9.98
C ASP A 1043 -18.56 -22.55 -8.90
N LEU A 1044 -19.88 -22.34 -9.00
CA LEU A 1044 -20.87 -23.02 -8.17
C LEU A 1044 -20.85 -24.53 -8.42
N GLU A 1045 -20.76 -24.96 -9.68
CA GLU A 1045 -20.65 -26.39 -10.03
C GLU A 1045 -19.38 -27.01 -9.42
N ALA A 1046 -18.22 -26.37 -9.64
CA ALA A 1046 -16.95 -26.84 -9.12
C ALA A 1046 -16.95 -26.93 -7.59
N THR A 1047 -17.43 -25.89 -6.91
CA THR A 1047 -17.48 -25.86 -5.44
C THR A 1047 -18.49 -26.86 -4.89
N THR A 1048 -19.66 -27.02 -5.53
CA THR A 1048 -20.67 -28.01 -5.12
C THR A 1048 -20.14 -29.43 -5.28
N ARG A 1049 -19.36 -29.73 -6.33
CA ARG A 1049 -18.67 -31.03 -6.45
C ARG A 1049 -17.69 -31.26 -5.31
N VAL A 1050 -16.94 -30.24 -4.89
CA VAL A 1050 -16.00 -30.34 -3.76
C VAL A 1050 -16.71 -30.56 -2.42
N VAL A 1051 -17.86 -29.91 -2.20
CA VAL A 1051 -18.65 -30.09 -0.95
C VAL A 1051 -19.20 -31.52 -0.81
N PHE A 1052 -19.46 -32.21 -1.92
CA PHE A 1052 -20.03 -33.57 -1.96
C PHE A 1052 -19.04 -34.65 -2.43
N ALA A 1053 -17.75 -34.32 -2.57
CA ALA A 1053 -16.67 -35.28 -2.81
C ALA A 1053 -16.23 -35.91 -1.48
#